data_AF-A0A5M4DAE6-F1
#
_entry.id   AF-A0A5M4DAE6-F1
#
_cell.length_a   1.000
_cell.length_b   1.000
_cell.length_c   1.000
_cell.angle_alpha   90.00
_cell.angle_beta   90.00
_cell.angle_gamma   90.00
#
_symmetry.space_group_name_H-M   'P 1'
#
loop_
_entity.id
_entity.type
_entity.pdbx_description
1 polymer ?
#
loop_
_entity_poly.entity_id
_entity_poly.type
_entity_poly.pdbx_seq_one_letter_code
_entity_poly.pdbx_strand_id
1 'polypeptide(L)'
;MPSTLGLLRQGLECEHWTVRAFAPGEGAPAIVRNGLFKSKVPGCVHLDLARAHIAPHPGKGFAERQTQWIGRTGWILAAEFMADERVFARQRCELVLRGVDGPADVRVNGRTVGRTASSFLTHRYPVTGELTKGRNRVELRFEPILAFIEKERQRLGARPHNGDEVGWAPFQYVRAPACMFGWDWGPRVATCGLDAAAIETWSTARLRRVRPHCMQDDSGAWSVQVDVELDRTGDDAVRVSAMLRDSERDIGFAGSEVNGPRQTTLHVRAPGVETWWPRGHGGQKLYDLHVWVSDAEGTALDDWTGQIGFRTVRLNQGHSGERFAIEVNGRAIFCKGSNWIPDALFSGEVTGDRVRKRVEQACAGNMNMLRVWGGGRYEQEEFYRACDELGVLVWQDFMLACAMYPEEGELPGLIEREAEEQVSRLCAHPSVALWCGGNENVWARQAWGWKQRLGAATWGERYITEILPGVCARLDPTRPYWANSPWSGSGERDAQDVSAGDRHTWDKEFEGYRELTPLFTSELGRQSPATWATLVEAIGREQMGVGSEAMGFRQRALAGNKAIYANAMQKYFGREPEHIDEWLYLAHVLQGRALTIAAEWHRLHQPRCAGLLTWQLNDCWAGLTWSVIDSGGRLKPGWHALRRAFAPRVTTIQPIDGRVMLGLINDTPEPFEGVLTVRRVGFDGREACERRAEARVDARSSAIVGGVAEMVGGAGDERSELVVVEGFGERALWFWRDDVDLAYGVPVCRGRVEKVDGGYELRLHAETLVRDVVIEPTRLSGDAECDDQLVTLLPGERRTLTVRTKGELEAERLLRPPVLMCLQNSSQSAR
;
A
#
# COMPACT_ATOMS: atom_id res chain seq x y z
N MET A 1 -9.53 20.77 29.98
CA MET A 1 -10.71 21.66 30.08
C MET A 1 -11.74 21.13 29.10
N PRO A 2 -13.01 20.90 29.49
CA PRO A 2 -14.01 20.46 28.51
C PRO A 2 -14.16 21.59 27.50
N SER A 3 -13.87 21.30 26.23
CA SER A 3 -13.83 22.30 25.16
C SER A 3 -15.21 22.92 24.99
N THR A 4 -15.34 24.18 25.38
CA THR A 4 -16.47 25.07 25.08
C THR A 4 -16.44 25.47 23.60
N LEU A 5 -16.43 24.48 22.70
CA LEU A 5 -16.57 24.71 21.26
C LEU A 5 -18.06 24.78 20.91
N GLY A 6 -18.42 25.66 19.98
CA GLY A 6 -19.80 25.83 19.50
C GLY A 6 -20.37 24.58 18.81
N LEU A 7 -19.52 23.81 18.12
CA LEU A 7 -19.84 22.53 17.49
C LEU A 7 -19.95 21.41 18.53
N LEU A 8 -21.14 20.84 18.66
CA LEU A 8 -21.37 19.62 19.42
C LEU A 8 -21.41 18.43 18.45
N ARG A 9 -20.61 17.40 18.72
CA ARG A 9 -20.64 16.12 18.02
C ARG A 9 -21.04 14.99 18.96
N GLN A 10 -22.18 14.36 18.68
CA GLN A 10 -22.62 13.13 19.33
C GLN A 10 -22.33 11.95 18.40
N GLY A 11 -21.26 11.20 18.68
CA GLY A 11 -20.97 9.95 17.98
C GLY A 11 -22.03 8.88 18.26
N LEU A 12 -22.38 8.10 17.24
CA LEU A 12 -23.37 7.03 17.30
C LEU A 12 -22.73 5.63 17.26
N GLU A 13 -21.41 5.53 17.22
CA GLU A 13 -20.67 4.27 17.04
C GLU A 13 -20.89 3.28 18.20
N CYS A 14 -21.07 3.81 19.42
CA CYS A 14 -21.32 3.01 20.62
C CYS A 14 -22.80 2.57 20.79
N GLU A 15 -23.69 3.04 19.92
CA GLU A 15 -25.11 2.72 20.01
C GLU A 15 -25.42 1.27 19.62
N HIS A 16 -26.63 0.83 19.95
CA HIS A 16 -27.10 -0.53 19.62
C HIS A 16 -27.48 -0.65 18.14
N TRP A 17 -26.48 -0.71 17.27
CA TRP A 17 -26.67 -0.98 15.85
C TRP A 17 -27.18 -2.40 15.61
N THR A 18 -28.09 -2.52 14.65
CA THR A 18 -28.69 -3.77 14.20
C THR A 18 -28.71 -3.84 12.68
N VAL A 19 -28.62 -5.05 12.13
CA VAL A 19 -28.71 -5.30 10.70
C VAL A 19 -29.75 -6.38 10.41
N ARG A 20 -30.57 -6.17 9.38
CA ARG A 20 -31.54 -7.16 8.87
C ARG A 20 -31.66 -7.09 7.36
N ALA A 21 -32.00 -8.21 6.72
CA ALA A 21 -32.33 -8.19 5.31
C ALA A 21 -33.75 -7.64 5.09
N PHE A 22 -33.96 -6.93 3.98
CA PHE A 22 -35.31 -6.58 3.48
C PHE A 22 -35.59 -7.13 2.08
N ALA A 23 -34.54 -7.47 1.33
CA ALA A 23 -34.63 -8.14 0.04
C ALA A 23 -33.54 -9.23 -0.01
N PRO A 24 -33.77 -10.39 0.63
CA PRO A 24 -32.81 -11.50 0.63
C PRO A 24 -32.48 -11.95 -0.79
N GLY A 25 -31.19 -11.95 -1.13
CA GLY A 25 -30.70 -12.41 -2.42
C GLY A 25 -30.85 -13.91 -2.62
N GLU A 26 -30.70 -14.37 -3.85
CA GLU A 26 -30.62 -15.80 -4.16
C GLU A 26 -29.48 -16.46 -3.37
N GLY A 27 -29.76 -17.63 -2.79
CA GLY A 27 -28.81 -18.36 -1.93
C GLY A 27 -28.76 -17.88 -0.47
N ALA A 28 -29.49 -16.82 -0.09
CA ALA A 28 -29.54 -16.37 1.30
C ALA A 28 -30.19 -17.43 2.23
N PRO A 29 -29.55 -17.80 3.36
CA PRO A 29 -30.11 -18.74 4.33
C PRO A 29 -31.47 -18.29 4.87
N ALA A 30 -32.36 -19.25 5.18
CA ALA A 30 -33.71 -18.94 5.66
C ALA A 30 -33.74 -18.04 6.92
N ILE A 31 -32.77 -18.24 7.83
CA ILE A 31 -32.61 -17.44 9.05
C ILE A 31 -32.38 -15.94 8.77
N VAL A 32 -31.85 -15.58 7.61
CA VAL A 32 -31.59 -14.18 7.22
C VAL A 32 -32.89 -13.46 6.87
N ARG A 33 -33.91 -14.17 6.35
CA ARG A 33 -35.13 -13.54 5.82
C ARG A 33 -35.92 -12.78 6.88
N ASN A 34 -35.92 -13.28 8.12
CA ASN A 34 -36.63 -12.69 9.26
C ASN A 34 -35.69 -12.38 10.44
N GLY A 35 -34.37 -12.50 10.24
CA GLY A 35 -33.38 -12.31 11.28
C GLY A 35 -33.07 -10.84 11.56
N LEU A 36 -32.84 -10.52 12.83
CA LEU A 36 -32.28 -9.25 13.28
C LEU A 36 -30.97 -9.56 14.01
N PHE A 37 -29.86 -9.02 13.50
CA PHE A 37 -28.53 -9.30 14.02
C PHE A 37 -27.93 -8.04 14.64
N LYS A 38 -27.08 -8.21 15.64
CA LYS A 38 -26.29 -7.11 16.19
C LYS A 38 -25.26 -6.67 15.15
N SER A 39 -25.12 -5.36 14.97
CA SER A 39 -24.11 -4.77 14.12
C SER A 39 -23.06 -4.01 14.93
N LYS A 40 -21.85 -3.85 14.40
CA LYS A 40 -20.84 -2.94 14.95
C LYS A 40 -20.42 -1.92 13.89
N VAL A 41 -20.16 -0.69 14.35
CA VAL A 41 -19.63 0.42 13.56
C VAL A 41 -18.32 0.89 14.23
N PRO A 42 -17.18 1.00 13.52
CA PRO A 42 -16.99 0.67 12.11
C PRO A 42 -17.20 -0.83 11.82
N GLY A 43 -17.74 -1.14 10.65
CA GLY A 43 -17.98 -2.52 10.26
C GLY A 43 -18.83 -2.71 9.01
N CYS A 44 -19.10 -3.97 8.71
CA CYS A 44 -19.87 -4.35 7.54
C CYS A 44 -20.71 -5.62 7.81
N VAL A 45 -21.68 -5.87 6.94
CA VAL A 45 -22.61 -6.98 7.10
C VAL A 45 -21.93 -8.37 7.10
N HIS A 46 -20.82 -8.54 6.37
CA HIS A 46 -20.06 -9.80 6.41
C HIS A 46 -19.54 -10.10 7.83
N LEU A 47 -18.98 -9.09 8.50
CA LEU A 47 -18.47 -9.22 9.86
C LEU A 47 -19.60 -9.43 10.87
N ASP A 48 -20.76 -8.79 10.66
CA ASP A 48 -21.94 -8.98 11.51
C ASP A 48 -22.46 -10.42 11.45
N LEU A 49 -22.61 -10.96 10.24
CA LEU A 49 -23.07 -12.33 10.04
C LEU A 49 -22.05 -13.36 10.54
N ALA A 50 -20.76 -13.08 10.42
CA ALA A 50 -19.70 -13.90 11.01
C ALA A 50 -19.77 -13.93 12.54
N ARG A 51 -19.96 -12.77 13.19
CA ARG A 51 -20.16 -12.69 14.65
C ARG A 51 -21.43 -13.39 15.11
N ALA A 52 -22.47 -13.38 14.28
CA ALA A 52 -23.73 -14.06 14.55
C ALA A 52 -23.71 -15.56 14.19
N HIS A 53 -22.58 -16.10 13.71
CA HIS A 53 -22.43 -17.48 13.24
C HIS A 53 -23.42 -17.89 12.13
N ILE A 54 -23.85 -16.93 11.31
CA ILE A 54 -24.77 -17.15 10.17
C ILE A 54 -24.01 -17.45 8.89
N ALA A 55 -22.88 -16.77 8.68
CA ALA A 55 -22.00 -16.99 7.55
C ALA A 55 -20.54 -16.95 8.02
N PRO A 56 -19.65 -17.81 7.50
CA PRO A 56 -18.23 -17.76 7.86
C PRO A 56 -17.55 -16.49 7.34
N HIS A 57 -16.42 -16.13 7.94
CA HIS A 57 -15.55 -15.08 7.40
C HIS A 57 -15.00 -15.50 6.02
N PRO A 58 -15.14 -14.70 4.95
CA PRO A 58 -14.78 -15.11 3.58
C PRO A 58 -13.30 -15.45 3.40
N GLY A 59 -12.44 -14.96 4.29
CA GLY A 59 -11.02 -15.32 4.35
C GLY A 59 -10.72 -16.76 4.80
N LYS A 60 -11.70 -17.56 5.24
CA LYS A 60 -11.50 -18.93 5.78
C LYS A 60 -11.95 -20.02 4.80
N GLY A 61 -11.13 -21.06 4.59
CA GLY A 61 -11.42 -22.19 3.71
C GLY A 61 -11.94 -21.74 2.34
N PHE A 62 -13.11 -22.25 1.96
CA PHE A 62 -13.86 -21.89 0.75
C PHE A 62 -15.03 -20.92 1.02
N ALA A 63 -15.03 -20.21 2.15
CA ALA A 63 -16.14 -19.39 2.64
C ALA A 63 -16.60 -18.31 1.63
N GLU A 64 -15.70 -17.75 0.83
CA GLU A 64 -16.06 -16.80 -0.23
C GLU A 64 -17.19 -17.36 -1.12
N ARG A 65 -17.19 -18.66 -1.49
CA ARG A 65 -18.27 -19.27 -2.29
C ARG A 65 -19.63 -19.20 -1.57
N GLN A 66 -19.62 -19.34 -0.26
CA GLN A 66 -20.81 -19.41 0.59
C GLN A 66 -21.36 -18.02 0.94
N THR A 67 -20.56 -16.96 0.76
CA THR A 67 -20.93 -15.58 1.13
C THR A 67 -21.39 -14.73 -0.04
N GLN A 68 -21.37 -15.23 -1.28
CA GLN A 68 -21.72 -14.44 -2.48
C GLN A 68 -23.15 -13.85 -2.46
N TRP A 69 -24.09 -14.51 -1.78
CA TRP A 69 -25.47 -14.03 -1.65
C TRP A 69 -25.58 -12.71 -0.87
N ILE A 70 -24.58 -12.35 -0.06
CA ILE A 70 -24.59 -11.15 0.78
C ILE A 70 -24.62 -9.88 -0.08
N GLY A 71 -23.80 -9.80 -1.13
CA GLY A 71 -23.80 -8.68 -2.08
C GLY A 71 -25.04 -8.63 -2.99
N ARG A 72 -25.85 -9.71 -3.00
CA ARG A 72 -27.15 -9.79 -3.68
C ARG A 72 -28.32 -9.47 -2.77
N THR A 73 -28.06 -9.19 -1.49
CA THR A 73 -29.09 -8.94 -0.49
C THR A 73 -29.20 -7.46 -0.20
N GLY A 74 -30.44 -6.97 -0.07
CA GLY A 74 -30.72 -5.62 0.42
C GLY A 74 -30.76 -5.63 1.95
N TRP A 75 -30.04 -4.70 2.57
CA TRP A 75 -29.83 -4.65 4.03
C TRP A 75 -30.37 -3.36 4.63
N ILE A 76 -30.87 -3.44 5.86
CA ILE A 76 -31.16 -2.26 6.69
C ILE A 76 -30.24 -2.33 7.90
N LEU A 77 -29.35 -1.34 8.00
CA LEU A 77 -28.54 -1.05 9.17
C LEU A 77 -29.23 0.06 9.96
N ALA A 78 -29.49 -0.14 11.26
CA ALA A 78 -30.24 0.83 12.06
C ALA A 78 -29.75 0.90 13.50
N ALA A 79 -29.82 2.10 14.08
CA ALA A 79 -29.56 2.35 15.50
C ALA A 79 -30.63 3.28 16.07
N GLU A 80 -30.93 3.11 17.35
CA GLU A 80 -31.62 4.11 18.15
C GLU A 80 -30.60 4.89 18.96
N PHE A 81 -30.85 6.18 19.17
CA PHE A 81 -29.98 7.05 19.97
C PHE A 81 -30.81 8.07 20.74
N MET A 82 -30.22 8.61 21.81
CA MET A 82 -30.86 9.63 22.64
C MET A 82 -30.39 11.03 22.25
N ALA A 83 -31.31 11.89 21.83
CA ALA A 83 -31.05 13.32 21.62
C ALA A 83 -31.48 14.11 22.86
N ASP A 84 -30.52 14.71 23.56
CA ASP A 84 -30.77 15.57 24.71
C ASP A 84 -30.88 17.05 24.33
N GLU A 85 -31.10 17.93 25.31
CA GLU A 85 -31.30 19.37 25.10
C GLU A 85 -30.13 20.05 24.35
N ARG A 86 -28.91 19.52 24.44
CA ARG A 86 -27.74 20.10 23.78
C ARG A 86 -27.83 20.00 22.27
N VAL A 87 -28.43 18.93 21.74
CA VAL A 87 -28.68 18.75 20.30
C VAL A 87 -29.64 19.82 19.77
N PHE A 88 -30.59 20.27 20.59
CA PHE A 88 -31.59 21.28 20.22
C PHE A 88 -31.17 22.72 20.53
N ALA A 89 -30.02 22.92 21.21
CA ALA A 89 -29.55 24.24 21.62
C ALA A 89 -28.91 25.06 20.48
N ARG A 90 -28.78 24.48 19.28
CA ARG A 90 -28.05 25.04 18.15
C ARG A 90 -28.94 25.23 16.91
N GLN A 91 -28.57 26.15 16.03
CA GLN A 91 -29.38 26.54 14.86
C GLN A 91 -29.44 25.46 13.77
N ARG A 92 -28.38 24.66 13.62
CA ARG A 92 -28.27 23.58 12.65
C ARG A 92 -27.99 22.27 13.35
N CYS A 93 -28.64 21.23 12.85
CA CYS A 93 -28.43 19.84 13.24
C CYS A 93 -28.34 18.98 11.97
N GLU A 94 -27.31 18.16 11.88
CA GLU A 94 -27.01 17.29 10.74
C GLU A 94 -26.73 15.85 11.20
N LEU A 95 -27.19 14.87 10.41
CA LEU A 95 -26.67 13.51 10.46
C LEU A 95 -25.45 13.42 9.55
N VAL A 96 -24.34 12.95 10.10
CA VAL A 96 -23.05 12.81 9.41
C VAL A 96 -22.68 11.34 9.34
N LEU A 97 -22.46 10.82 8.13
CA LEU A 97 -22.04 9.44 7.88
C LEU A 97 -20.72 9.45 7.11
N ARG A 98 -19.75 8.61 7.53
CA ARG A 98 -18.45 8.47 6.86
C ARG A 98 -18.19 7.00 6.51
N GLY A 99 -17.50 6.78 5.39
CA GLY A 99 -17.12 5.44 4.93
C GLY A 99 -18.32 4.53 4.72
N VAL A 100 -19.29 4.98 3.91
CA VAL A 100 -20.51 4.20 3.64
C VAL A 100 -20.30 3.31 2.42
N ASP A 101 -20.25 2.01 2.63
CA ASP A 101 -20.06 1.04 1.56
C ASP A 101 -21.40 0.71 0.88
N GLY A 102 -21.60 1.28 -0.30
CA GLY A 102 -22.75 1.02 -1.15
C GLY A 102 -23.86 2.07 -1.08
N PRO A 103 -24.78 2.03 -2.05
CA PRO A 103 -25.89 2.97 -2.15
C PRO A 103 -26.98 2.65 -1.12
N ALA A 104 -27.29 3.61 -0.27
CA ALA A 104 -28.28 3.48 0.80
C ALA A 104 -29.22 4.68 0.87
N ASP A 105 -30.52 4.42 1.01
CA ASP A 105 -31.48 5.43 1.42
C ASP A 105 -31.33 5.68 2.93
N VAL A 106 -31.14 6.93 3.31
CA VAL A 106 -30.91 7.34 4.71
C VAL A 106 -32.21 7.88 5.29
N ARG A 107 -32.63 7.32 6.42
CA ARG A 107 -33.88 7.69 7.10
C ARG A 107 -33.64 8.04 8.56
N VAL A 108 -34.37 9.04 9.03
CA VAL A 108 -34.41 9.47 10.43
C VAL A 108 -35.86 9.51 10.87
N ASN A 109 -36.20 8.81 11.95
CA ASN A 109 -37.56 8.69 12.48
C ASN A 109 -38.60 8.31 11.41
N GLY A 110 -38.19 7.43 10.47
CA GLY A 110 -39.03 6.96 9.36
C GLY A 110 -39.10 7.88 8.13
N ARG A 111 -38.56 9.09 8.18
CA ARG A 111 -38.51 10.03 7.04
C ARG A 111 -37.19 9.90 6.30
N THR A 112 -37.24 9.83 4.97
CA THR A 112 -36.02 9.80 4.14
C THR A 112 -35.40 11.19 4.09
N VAL A 113 -34.12 11.30 4.47
CA VAL A 113 -33.36 12.56 4.51
C VAL A 113 -32.35 12.68 3.38
N GLY A 114 -32.05 11.57 2.70
CA GLY A 114 -31.19 11.57 1.51
C GLY A 114 -30.75 10.17 1.10
N ARG A 115 -29.76 10.10 0.22
CA ARG A 115 -29.17 8.85 -0.29
C ARG A 115 -27.65 8.96 -0.31
N THR A 116 -26.96 7.88 -0.02
CA THR A 116 -25.49 7.83 -0.13
C THR A 116 -25.06 7.64 -1.58
N ALA A 117 -23.98 8.33 -1.96
CA ALA A 117 -23.49 8.35 -3.34
C ALA A 117 -22.14 7.64 -3.54
N SER A 118 -21.28 7.59 -2.52
CA SER A 118 -19.91 7.08 -2.63
C SER A 118 -19.33 6.67 -1.28
N SER A 119 -18.48 5.64 -1.29
CA SER A 119 -17.70 5.20 -0.14
C SER A 119 -16.54 6.15 0.21
N PHE A 120 -16.21 7.07 -0.69
CA PHE A 120 -15.07 8.00 -0.53
C PHE A 120 -15.49 9.41 -0.10
N LEU A 121 -16.77 9.58 0.28
CA LEU A 121 -17.34 10.84 0.72
C LEU A 121 -17.87 10.78 2.15
N THR A 122 -17.82 11.94 2.80
CA THR A 122 -18.60 12.24 4.00
C THR A 122 -20.00 12.70 3.59
N HIS A 123 -21.02 11.98 4.01
CA HIS A 123 -22.42 12.31 3.75
C HIS A 123 -22.98 13.13 4.91
N ARG A 124 -23.53 14.31 4.61
CA ARG A 124 -24.13 15.21 5.60
C ARG A 124 -25.59 15.50 5.22
N TYR A 125 -26.53 15.20 6.11
CA TYR A 125 -27.95 15.40 5.89
C TYR A 125 -28.52 16.35 6.94
N PRO A 126 -29.14 17.47 6.55
CA PRO A 126 -29.86 18.34 7.50
C PRO A 126 -31.01 17.59 8.17
N VAL A 127 -31.05 17.58 9.50
CA VAL A 127 -32.10 16.95 10.33
C VAL A 127 -32.65 17.91 11.37
N THR A 128 -32.49 19.21 11.14
CA THR A 128 -32.99 20.27 12.01
C THR A 128 -34.53 20.21 12.04
N GLY A 129 -35.10 20.02 13.23
CA GLY A 129 -36.55 19.85 13.40
C GLY A 129 -37.08 18.45 13.05
N GLU A 130 -36.24 17.52 12.59
CA GLU A 130 -36.61 16.13 12.28
C GLU A 130 -36.37 15.18 13.47
N LEU A 131 -35.60 15.63 14.47
CA LEU A 131 -35.34 14.91 15.71
C LEU A 131 -36.37 15.27 16.79
N THR A 132 -36.67 14.31 17.65
CA THR A 132 -37.49 14.51 18.86
C THR A 132 -36.60 14.48 20.10
N LYS A 133 -36.96 15.24 21.15
CA LYS A 133 -36.25 15.12 22.43
C LYS A 133 -36.43 13.71 22.98
N GLY A 134 -35.33 13.05 23.34
CA GLY A 134 -35.33 11.65 23.75
C GLY A 134 -34.94 10.70 22.62
N ARG A 135 -35.68 9.60 22.46
CA ARG A 135 -35.29 8.50 21.56
C ARG A 135 -35.58 8.85 20.10
N ASN A 136 -34.56 8.68 19.27
CA ASN A 136 -34.60 8.82 17.82
C ASN A 136 -34.07 7.56 17.16
N ARG A 137 -34.36 7.38 15.86
CA ARG A 137 -33.90 6.24 15.09
C ARG A 137 -33.30 6.67 13.76
N VAL A 138 -32.13 6.14 13.46
CA VAL A 138 -31.48 6.25 12.14
C VAL A 138 -31.53 4.89 11.44
N GLU A 139 -31.82 4.90 10.14
CA GLU A 139 -31.78 3.71 9.28
C GLU A 139 -31.02 4.02 7.98
N LEU A 140 -30.10 3.13 7.59
CA LEU A 140 -29.48 3.08 6.28
C LEU A 140 -30.04 1.85 5.57
N ARG A 141 -30.81 2.06 4.50
CA ARG A 141 -31.38 0.99 3.69
C ARG A 141 -30.56 0.81 2.41
N PHE A 142 -29.63 -0.14 2.44
CA PHE A 142 -28.74 -0.48 1.33
C PHE A 142 -29.46 -1.27 0.23
N GLU A 143 -29.43 -0.75 -0.99
CA GLU A 143 -29.81 -1.51 -2.18
C GLU A 143 -28.82 -2.67 -2.39
N PRO A 144 -29.25 -3.86 -2.88
CA PRO A 144 -28.31 -4.91 -3.23
C PRO A 144 -27.26 -4.38 -4.21
N ILE A 145 -26.00 -4.28 -3.77
CA ILE A 145 -24.95 -3.56 -4.51
C ILE A 145 -24.71 -4.15 -5.91
N LEU A 146 -24.82 -5.47 -6.06
CA LEU A 146 -24.65 -6.14 -7.35
C LEU A 146 -25.83 -5.88 -8.30
N ALA A 147 -27.05 -5.70 -7.77
CA ALA A 147 -28.21 -5.33 -8.58
C ALA A 147 -28.12 -3.85 -9.02
N PHE A 148 -27.66 -2.97 -8.12
CA PHE A 148 -27.40 -1.57 -8.43
C PHE A 148 -26.39 -1.42 -9.58
N ILE A 149 -25.26 -2.14 -9.51
CA ILE A 149 -24.24 -2.13 -10.56
C ILE A 149 -24.81 -2.53 -11.93
N GLU A 150 -25.58 -3.61 -11.99
CA GLU A 150 -26.15 -4.09 -13.25
C GLU A 150 -27.20 -3.11 -13.81
N LYS A 151 -28.00 -2.49 -12.95
CA LYS A 151 -28.94 -1.42 -13.33
C LYS A 151 -28.21 -0.23 -13.94
N GLU A 152 -27.14 0.25 -13.30
CA GLU A 152 -26.36 1.38 -13.81
C GLU A 152 -25.61 1.03 -15.10
N ARG A 153 -25.11 -0.20 -15.23
CA ARG A 153 -24.54 -0.72 -16.47
C ARG A 153 -25.54 -0.71 -17.62
N GLN A 154 -26.79 -1.13 -17.38
CA GLN A 154 -27.84 -1.08 -18.41
C GLN A 154 -28.17 0.36 -18.81
N ARG A 155 -28.15 1.28 -17.85
CA ARG A 155 -28.44 2.71 -18.05
C ARG A 155 -27.33 3.45 -18.81
N LEU A 156 -26.06 3.19 -18.48
CA LEU A 156 -24.88 3.90 -19.00
C LEU A 156 -24.20 3.17 -20.17
N GLY A 157 -24.62 1.94 -20.45
CA GLY A 157 -24.02 1.04 -21.42
C GLY A 157 -22.78 0.34 -20.88
N ALA A 158 -22.54 -0.89 -21.35
CA ALA A 158 -21.42 -1.72 -20.90
C ALA A 158 -20.05 -1.10 -21.23
N ARG A 159 -19.07 -1.38 -20.37
CA ARG A 159 -17.67 -0.95 -20.50
C ARG A 159 -16.72 -2.09 -20.09
N PRO A 160 -15.58 -2.28 -20.76
CA PRO A 160 -14.54 -3.23 -20.34
C PRO A 160 -13.99 -2.89 -18.95
N HIS A 161 -13.63 -3.93 -18.19
CA HIS A 161 -13.01 -3.82 -16.88
C HIS A 161 -12.20 -5.09 -16.56
N ASN A 162 -11.29 -4.99 -15.60
CA ASN A 162 -10.49 -6.13 -15.18
C ASN A 162 -11.37 -7.28 -14.67
N GLY A 163 -11.07 -8.49 -15.11
CA GLY A 163 -11.81 -9.71 -14.74
C GLY A 163 -13.18 -9.88 -15.37
N ASP A 164 -13.56 -9.04 -16.35
CA ASP A 164 -14.84 -9.17 -17.05
C ASP A 164 -14.99 -10.51 -17.79
N GLU A 165 -13.91 -11.04 -18.36
CA GLU A 165 -13.84 -12.35 -19.02
C GLU A 165 -14.04 -13.53 -18.06
N VAL A 166 -13.76 -13.35 -16.77
CA VAL A 166 -13.93 -14.38 -15.72
C VAL A 166 -15.13 -14.09 -14.80
N GLY A 167 -16.00 -13.16 -15.22
CA GLY A 167 -17.27 -12.89 -14.56
C GLY A 167 -17.14 -12.15 -13.22
N TRP A 168 -16.15 -11.27 -13.08
CA TRP A 168 -16.15 -10.29 -12.00
C TRP A 168 -17.24 -9.24 -12.21
N ALA A 169 -17.69 -8.62 -11.12
CA ALA A 169 -18.74 -7.62 -11.22
C ALA A 169 -18.16 -6.30 -11.76
N PRO A 170 -18.89 -5.57 -12.63
CA PRO A 170 -18.39 -4.35 -13.24
C PRO A 170 -18.39 -3.21 -12.22
N PHE A 171 -17.33 -3.12 -11.43
CA PHE A 171 -17.19 -2.22 -10.29
C PHE A 171 -17.22 -0.73 -10.67
N GLN A 172 -16.91 -0.37 -11.93
CA GLN A 172 -16.87 1.01 -12.41
C GLN A 172 -18.20 1.77 -12.35
N TYR A 173 -19.33 1.06 -12.14
CA TYR A 173 -20.66 1.65 -12.02
C TYR A 173 -21.06 2.01 -10.58
N VAL A 174 -20.18 1.77 -9.60
CA VAL A 174 -20.36 2.20 -8.22
C VAL A 174 -19.07 2.81 -7.69
N ARG A 175 -19.18 3.86 -6.88
CA ARG A 175 -18.02 4.45 -6.21
C ARG A 175 -17.77 3.77 -4.88
N ALA A 176 -17.08 2.64 -4.96
CA ALA A 176 -16.61 1.82 -3.85
C ALA A 176 -15.25 1.19 -4.24
N PRO A 177 -14.48 0.62 -3.29
CA PRO A 177 -13.22 -0.04 -3.61
C PRO A 177 -13.40 -1.12 -4.67
N ALA A 178 -12.66 -1.01 -5.78
CA ALA A 178 -12.77 -1.92 -6.91
C ALA A 178 -12.46 -3.36 -6.50
N CYS A 179 -11.46 -3.55 -5.64
CA CYS A 179 -11.03 -4.87 -5.18
C CYS A 179 -12.09 -5.65 -4.38
N MET A 180 -13.14 -4.99 -3.85
CA MET A 180 -14.26 -5.69 -3.20
C MET A 180 -15.01 -6.62 -4.16
N PHE A 181 -14.91 -6.38 -5.47
CA PHE A 181 -15.59 -7.14 -6.51
C PHE A 181 -14.73 -8.25 -7.11
N GLY A 182 -13.59 -8.55 -6.46
CA GLY A 182 -12.58 -9.49 -6.93
C GLY A 182 -11.36 -8.75 -7.49
N TRP A 183 -10.18 -9.31 -7.23
CA TRP A 183 -8.94 -8.87 -7.86
C TRP A 183 -8.00 -10.06 -8.05
N ASP A 184 -6.95 -9.91 -8.84
CA ASP A 184 -6.00 -10.98 -9.16
C ASP A 184 -5.10 -11.41 -7.97
N TRP A 185 -5.29 -10.76 -6.82
CA TRP A 185 -4.72 -11.12 -5.52
C TRP A 185 -5.77 -11.30 -4.42
N GLY A 186 -7.07 -11.08 -4.67
CA GLY A 186 -8.10 -10.95 -3.61
C GLY A 186 -9.46 -11.58 -3.95
N PRO A 187 -10.27 -11.94 -2.93
CA PRO A 187 -11.57 -12.58 -3.14
C PRO A 187 -12.68 -11.58 -3.49
N ARG A 188 -13.82 -12.10 -3.96
CA ARG A 188 -15.06 -11.37 -4.23
C ARG A 188 -15.91 -11.23 -2.97
N VAL A 189 -15.95 -10.04 -2.40
CA VAL A 189 -16.58 -9.73 -1.10
C VAL A 189 -17.42 -8.45 -1.14
N ALA A 190 -18.27 -8.32 -2.17
CA ALA A 190 -19.17 -7.18 -2.33
C ALA A 190 -20.05 -6.99 -1.08
N THR A 191 -19.70 -6.00 -0.25
CA THR A 191 -20.31 -5.77 1.06
C THR A 191 -21.07 -4.44 1.11
N CYS A 192 -21.79 -4.23 2.20
CA CYS A 192 -22.24 -2.92 2.65
C CYS A 192 -21.89 -2.73 4.13
N GLY A 193 -21.71 -1.48 4.54
CA GLY A 193 -21.14 -1.15 5.84
C GLY A 193 -21.04 0.36 6.07
N LEU A 194 -20.53 0.70 7.24
CA LEU A 194 -20.42 2.05 7.74
C LEU A 194 -19.21 2.16 8.66
N ASP A 195 -18.38 3.17 8.47
CA ASP A 195 -17.21 3.41 9.32
C ASP A 195 -17.56 4.29 10.54
N ALA A 196 -18.32 5.37 10.35
CA ALA A 196 -18.70 6.27 11.44
C ALA A 196 -20.03 6.99 11.20
N ALA A 197 -20.72 7.33 12.29
CA ALA A 197 -21.97 8.08 12.27
C ALA A 197 -22.07 9.04 13.45
N ALA A 198 -22.50 10.28 13.22
CA ALA A 198 -22.66 11.26 14.27
C ALA A 198 -23.84 12.20 14.02
N ILE A 199 -24.38 12.76 15.10
CA ILE A 199 -25.21 13.97 15.06
C ILE A 199 -24.31 15.16 15.36
N GLU A 200 -24.17 16.08 14.40
CA GLU A 200 -23.41 17.32 14.56
C GLU A 200 -24.36 18.51 14.63
N THR A 201 -24.19 19.35 15.65
CA THR A 201 -25.02 20.54 15.84
C THR A 201 -24.16 21.77 16.07
N TRP A 202 -24.52 22.88 15.43
CA TRP A 202 -23.71 24.10 15.42
C TRP A 202 -24.57 25.33 15.14
N SER A 203 -24.03 26.50 15.50
CA SER A 203 -24.66 27.81 15.28
C SER A 203 -23.65 28.75 14.61
N THR A 204 -24.15 29.76 13.92
CA THR A 204 -23.36 30.84 13.30
C THR A 204 -22.46 30.36 12.16
N ALA A 205 -21.37 29.66 12.46
CA ALA A 205 -20.42 29.15 11.47
C ALA A 205 -19.70 27.88 11.97
N ARG A 206 -19.18 27.09 11.03
CA ARG A 206 -18.23 26.01 11.28
C ARG A 206 -17.18 25.92 10.18
N LEU A 207 -16.07 25.26 10.45
CA LEU A 207 -15.04 24.99 9.45
C LEU A 207 -15.52 23.84 8.56
N ARG A 208 -15.74 24.13 7.28
CA ARG A 208 -16.12 23.12 6.28
C ARG A 208 -14.88 22.40 5.75
N ARG A 209 -13.84 23.17 5.38
CA ARG A 209 -12.54 22.67 4.90
C ARG A 209 -11.44 23.63 5.36
N VAL A 210 -10.29 23.07 5.74
CA VAL A 210 -9.07 23.81 6.06
C VAL A 210 -7.94 23.19 5.24
N ARG A 211 -7.30 24.00 4.41
CA ARG A 211 -6.22 23.56 3.52
C ARG A 211 -4.96 24.39 3.78
N PRO A 212 -4.00 23.85 4.53
CA PRO A 212 -2.72 24.52 4.71
C PRO A 212 -1.76 24.20 3.56
N HIS A 213 -1.15 25.23 3.00
CA HIS A 213 -0.12 25.17 1.97
C HIS A 213 1.16 25.80 2.50
N CYS A 214 2.18 24.98 2.71
CA CYS A 214 3.52 25.46 3.08
C CYS A 214 4.20 26.01 1.83
N MET A 215 4.40 27.32 1.78
CA MET A 215 4.92 28.04 0.61
C MET A 215 6.29 28.65 0.93
N GLN A 216 7.20 28.58 -0.03
CA GLN A 216 8.48 29.26 0.02
C GLN A 216 8.49 30.37 -1.04
N ASP A 217 8.88 31.59 -0.65
CA ASP A 217 9.05 32.70 -1.59
C ASP A 217 10.44 32.70 -2.25
N ASP A 218 10.65 33.63 -3.19
CA ASP A 218 11.91 33.77 -3.95
C ASP A 218 13.13 34.10 -3.06
N SER A 219 12.91 34.61 -1.84
CA SER A 219 13.98 34.86 -0.86
C SER A 219 14.35 33.62 -0.05
N GLY A 220 13.57 32.54 -0.18
CA GLY A 220 13.70 31.31 0.59
C GLY A 220 12.92 31.33 1.91
N ALA A 221 12.14 32.37 2.20
CA ALA A 221 11.37 32.48 3.42
C ALA A 221 10.08 31.64 3.36
N TRP A 222 9.74 31.00 4.49
CA TRP A 222 8.57 30.14 4.59
C TRP A 222 7.34 30.87 5.15
N SER A 223 6.18 30.49 4.63
CA SER A 223 4.87 30.86 5.15
C SER A 223 3.88 29.72 4.98
N VAL A 224 2.75 29.81 5.68
CA VAL A 224 1.61 28.91 5.49
C VAL A 224 0.46 29.75 4.96
N GLN A 225 0.01 29.44 3.75
CA GLN A 225 -1.28 29.91 3.25
C GLN A 225 -2.35 28.92 3.74
N VAL A 226 -3.35 29.40 4.48
CA VAL A 226 -4.43 28.58 5.01
C VAL A 226 -5.72 28.99 4.31
N ASP A 227 -6.16 28.18 3.35
CA ASP A 227 -7.45 28.38 2.69
C ASP A 227 -8.56 27.72 3.50
N VAL A 228 -9.53 28.52 3.92
CA VAL A 228 -10.62 28.09 4.81
C VAL A 228 -11.96 28.25 4.10
N GLU A 229 -12.74 27.18 4.06
CA GLU A 229 -14.15 27.20 3.69
C GLU A 229 -15.02 27.09 4.94
N LEU A 230 -16.09 27.86 4.99
CA LEU A 230 -17.03 27.93 6.11
C LEU A 230 -18.43 27.51 5.66
N ASP A 231 -19.11 26.69 6.47
CA ASP A 231 -20.57 26.65 6.45
C ASP A 231 -21.09 27.71 7.43
N ARG A 232 -22.12 28.47 7.05
CA ARG A 232 -22.68 29.58 7.86
C ARG A 232 -24.20 29.55 7.88
N THR A 233 -24.80 29.96 8.99
CA THR A 233 -26.27 30.05 9.14
C THR A 233 -26.83 31.40 8.69
N GLY A 234 -25.99 32.44 8.68
CA GLY A 234 -26.27 33.79 8.22
C GLY A 234 -24.99 34.53 7.84
N ASP A 235 -25.10 35.85 7.67
CA ASP A 235 -24.00 36.72 7.21
C ASP A 235 -23.29 37.48 8.35
N ASP A 236 -23.66 37.19 9.61
CA ASP A 236 -23.10 37.80 10.83
C ASP A 236 -21.58 37.67 10.88
N ALA A 237 -20.86 38.72 11.27
CA ALA A 237 -19.40 38.73 11.32
C ALA A 237 -18.82 37.57 12.15
N VAL A 238 -17.82 36.89 11.59
CA VAL A 238 -17.02 35.87 12.29
C VAL A 238 -15.54 36.15 12.10
N ARG A 239 -14.71 35.68 13.03
CA ARG A 239 -13.25 35.78 12.95
C ARG A 239 -12.65 34.40 12.77
N VAL A 240 -11.86 34.22 11.71
CA VAL A 240 -11.05 33.01 11.49
C VAL A 240 -9.62 33.33 11.87
N SER A 241 -9.01 32.47 12.68
CA SER A 241 -7.63 32.64 13.14
C SER A 241 -6.84 31.35 12.97
N ALA A 242 -5.53 31.49 12.77
CA ALA A 242 -4.59 30.38 12.64
C ALA A 242 -3.35 30.65 13.50
N MET A 243 -2.90 29.63 14.23
CA MET A 243 -1.68 29.63 15.04
C MET A 243 -0.79 28.47 14.61
N LEU A 244 0.44 28.80 14.20
CA LEU A 244 1.49 27.83 13.91
C LEU A 244 2.40 27.69 15.13
N ARG A 245 2.65 26.45 15.57
CA ARG A 245 3.45 26.12 16.74
C ARG A 245 4.54 25.12 16.43
N ASP A 246 5.70 25.35 17.01
CA ASP A 246 6.57 24.25 17.41
C ASP A 246 6.13 23.81 18.80
N SER A 247 6.23 22.53 19.14
CA SER A 247 5.81 21.95 20.43
C SER A 247 6.10 22.79 21.69
N GLU A 248 7.13 23.64 21.66
CA GLU A 248 7.58 24.50 22.77
C GLU A 248 7.27 26.01 22.60
N ARG A 249 6.83 26.48 21.43
CA ARG A 249 6.62 27.92 21.16
C ARG A 249 5.67 28.23 19.99
N ASP A 250 4.99 29.37 20.10
CA ASP A 250 4.27 29.98 18.98
C ASP A 250 5.27 30.53 17.95
N ILE A 251 5.08 30.18 16.66
CA ILE A 251 5.92 30.64 15.54
C ILE A 251 5.26 31.81 14.82
N GLY A 252 3.96 31.69 14.56
CA GLY A 252 3.25 32.63 13.72
C GLY A 252 1.75 32.61 13.99
N PHE A 253 1.14 33.78 13.83
CA PHE A 253 -0.30 33.97 13.99
C PHE A 253 -0.85 34.81 12.84
N ALA A 254 -2.04 34.45 12.36
CA ALA A 254 -2.82 35.26 11.45
C ALA A 254 -4.30 35.18 11.82
N GLY A 255 -5.07 36.21 11.48
CA GLY A 255 -6.51 36.17 11.59
C GLY A 255 -7.18 37.17 10.66
N SER A 256 -8.40 36.86 10.26
CA SER A 256 -9.24 37.69 9.40
C SER A 256 -10.66 37.73 9.95
N GLU A 257 -11.27 38.90 9.90
CA GLU A 257 -12.72 39.04 10.00
C GLU A 257 -13.36 38.67 8.64
N VAL A 258 -14.51 37.99 8.66
CA VAL A 258 -15.20 37.50 7.46
C VAL A 258 -16.69 37.85 7.54
N ASN A 259 -17.12 38.79 6.68
CA ASN A 259 -18.48 39.37 6.70
C ASN A 259 -19.23 39.06 5.40
N GLY A 260 -20.03 37.99 5.38
CA GLY A 260 -20.75 37.51 4.19
C GLY A 260 -20.09 36.34 3.44
N PRO A 261 -18.80 36.41 3.02
CA PRO A 261 -18.14 35.29 2.35
C PRO A 261 -18.13 33.99 3.16
N ARG A 262 -18.20 32.87 2.43
CA ARG A 262 -18.04 31.51 2.98
C ARG A 262 -16.63 30.97 2.83
N GLN A 263 -15.67 31.83 2.48
CA GLN A 263 -14.29 31.47 2.23
C GLN A 263 -13.38 32.61 2.68
N THR A 264 -12.19 32.28 3.16
CA THR A 264 -11.12 33.24 3.47
C THR A 264 -9.76 32.55 3.37
N THR A 265 -8.70 33.35 3.19
CA THR A 265 -7.32 32.86 3.16
C THR A 265 -6.52 33.62 4.20
N LEU A 266 -5.81 32.89 5.06
CA LEU A 266 -4.88 33.45 6.04
C LEU A 266 -3.44 33.21 5.58
N HIS A 267 -2.56 34.17 5.81
CA HIS A 267 -1.12 34.03 5.54
C HIS A 267 -0.35 34.09 6.86
N VAL A 268 0.10 32.94 7.35
CA VAL A 268 0.89 32.81 8.58
C VAL A 268 2.37 32.85 8.20
N ARG A 269 3.11 33.87 8.65
CA ARG A 269 4.57 33.90 8.48
C ARG A 269 5.23 32.83 9.35
N ALA A 270 6.22 32.12 8.81
CA ALA A 270 6.88 31.01 9.48
C ALA A 270 8.42 31.18 9.47
N PRO A 271 8.97 32.18 10.18
CA PRO A 271 10.41 32.41 10.20
C PRO A 271 11.16 31.30 10.96
N GLY A 272 12.32 30.91 10.43
CA GLY A 272 13.24 30.01 11.14
C GLY A 272 12.73 28.57 11.30
N VAL A 273 11.81 28.13 10.44
CA VAL A 273 11.35 26.74 10.41
C VAL A 273 12.39 25.83 9.75
N GLU A 274 12.58 24.66 10.33
CA GLU A 274 13.29 23.53 9.71
C GLU A 274 12.39 22.80 8.71
N THR A 275 12.99 22.30 7.63
CA THR A 275 12.26 21.59 6.57
C THR A 275 12.05 20.11 6.90
N TRP A 276 10.95 19.57 6.41
CA TRP A 276 10.67 18.13 6.40
C TRP A 276 11.42 17.46 5.24
N TRP A 277 12.03 16.31 5.51
CA TRP A 277 12.72 15.49 4.52
C TRP A 277 12.23 14.04 4.53
N PRO A 278 12.23 13.36 3.37
CA PRO A 278 12.01 11.92 3.33
C PRO A 278 13.14 11.17 4.05
N ARG A 279 12.82 9.96 4.49
CA ARG A 279 13.72 9.07 5.22
C ARG A 279 15.03 8.89 4.46
N GLY A 280 16.13 9.08 5.19
CA GLY A 280 17.48 9.00 4.65
C GLY A 280 17.98 10.28 4.00
N HIS A 281 17.22 11.38 3.99
CA HIS A 281 17.63 12.66 3.41
C HIS A 281 17.65 13.85 4.39
N GLY A 282 17.16 13.68 5.61
CA GLY A 282 17.15 14.70 6.66
C GLY A 282 16.17 14.34 7.78
N GLY A 283 15.82 15.31 8.63
CA GLY A 283 14.80 15.16 9.67
C GLY A 283 13.37 15.35 9.16
N GLN A 284 12.41 14.74 9.85
CA GLN A 284 10.98 14.79 9.52
C GLN A 284 10.27 15.83 10.40
N LYS A 285 10.75 17.09 10.41
CA LYS A 285 10.18 18.11 11.30
C LYS A 285 8.72 18.41 10.93
N LEU A 286 7.83 18.29 11.91
CA LEU A 286 6.41 18.61 11.84
C LEU A 286 6.09 19.75 12.81
N TYR A 287 5.10 20.57 12.46
CA TYR A 287 4.59 21.69 13.25
C TYR A 287 3.09 21.56 13.40
N ASP A 288 2.57 21.98 14.55
CA ASP A 288 1.15 21.98 14.82
C ASP A 288 0.54 23.28 14.25
N LEU A 289 -0.49 23.13 13.42
CA LEU A 289 -1.32 24.23 12.95
C LEU A 289 -2.70 24.10 13.57
N HIS A 290 -3.09 25.10 14.36
CA HIS A 290 -4.43 25.23 14.92
C HIS A 290 -5.18 26.34 14.21
N VAL A 291 -6.34 26.03 13.65
CA VAL A 291 -7.23 26.97 12.96
C VAL A 291 -8.58 26.95 13.66
N TRP A 292 -9.11 28.10 14.01
CA TRP A 292 -10.43 28.19 14.65
C TRP A 292 -11.24 29.35 14.11
N VAL A 293 -12.56 29.22 14.23
CA VAL A 293 -13.52 30.29 13.92
C VAL A 293 -14.25 30.68 15.21
N SER A 294 -14.40 31.99 15.44
CA SER A 294 -15.14 32.57 16.56
C SER A 294 -16.22 33.54 16.09
N ASP A 295 -17.22 33.78 16.92
CA ASP A 295 -18.18 34.87 16.72
C ASP A 295 -17.55 36.26 16.98
N ALA A 296 -18.36 37.32 16.82
CA ALA A 296 -17.94 38.71 17.01
C ALA A 296 -17.54 39.01 18.47
N GLU A 297 -18.11 38.29 19.43
CA GLU A 297 -17.83 38.38 20.86
C GLU A 297 -16.56 37.60 21.27
N GLY A 298 -15.99 36.81 20.35
CA GLY A 298 -14.77 36.03 20.57
C GLY A 298 -15.00 34.62 21.11
N THR A 299 -16.24 34.13 21.14
CA THR A 299 -16.58 32.75 21.51
C THR A 299 -16.19 31.79 20.40
N ALA A 300 -15.44 30.73 20.72
CA ALA A 300 -15.04 29.73 19.75
C ALA A 300 -16.25 28.92 19.24
N LEU A 301 -16.42 28.85 17.92
CA LEU A 301 -17.52 28.16 17.25
C LEU A 301 -17.10 26.76 16.78
N ASP A 302 -15.92 26.64 16.18
CA ASP A 302 -15.37 25.38 15.67
C ASP A 302 -13.86 25.50 15.49
N ASP A 303 -13.16 24.37 15.44
CA ASP A 303 -11.72 24.33 15.24
C ASP A 303 -11.22 23.11 14.46
N TRP A 304 -10.02 23.26 13.91
CA TRP A 304 -9.27 22.25 13.19
C TRP A 304 -7.83 22.27 13.68
N THR A 305 -7.27 21.09 13.92
CA THR A 305 -5.85 20.93 14.26
C THR A 305 -5.24 19.88 13.34
N GLY A 306 -4.07 20.19 12.76
CA GLY A 306 -3.31 19.25 11.95
C GLY A 306 -1.82 19.51 12.05
N GLN A 307 -1.04 18.50 11.70
CA GLN A 307 0.42 18.60 11.61
C GLN A 307 0.82 18.87 10.17
N ILE A 308 1.74 19.81 9.97
CA ILE A 308 2.25 20.20 8.66
C ILE A 308 3.78 20.13 8.65
N GLY A 309 4.37 19.90 7.48
CA GLY A 309 5.81 19.91 7.26
C GLY A 309 6.19 20.84 6.12
N PHE A 310 7.21 21.68 6.34
CA PHE A 310 7.72 22.61 5.34
C PHE A 310 8.64 21.89 4.37
N ARG A 311 8.22 21.77 3.10
CA ARG A 311 9.06 21.23 2.03
C ARG A 311 8.66 21.82 0.67
N THR A 312 9.52 21.69 -0.33
CA THR A 312 9.11 21.76 -1.73
C THR A 312 9.06 20.36 -2.31
N VAL A 313 8.11 20.09 -3.22
CA VAL A 313 8.10 18.84 -4.00
C VAL A 313 7.81 19.15 -5.47
N ARG A 314 8.53 18.49 -6.37
CA ARG A 314 8.32 18.61 -7.82
C ARG A 314 8.56 17.27 -8.52
N LEU A 315 7.89 17.06 -9.63
CA LEU A 315 8.19 15.97 -10.55
C LEU A 315 9.07 16.53 -11.68
N ASN A 316 10.36 16.19 -11.67
CA ASN A 316 11.30 16.59 -12.71
C ASN A 316 11.22 15.63 -13.91
N GLN A 317 10.69 16.14 -15.01
CA GLN A 317 10.53 15.40 -16.27
C GLN A 317 11.62 15.71 -17.31
N GLY A 318 12.61 16.54 -16.97
CA GLY A 318 13.56 17.06 -17.95
C GLY A 318 12.90 18.07 -18.91
N HIS A 319 13.51 18.32 -20.06
CA HIS A 319 12.98 19.27 -21.05
C HIS A 319 11.97 18.63 -22.01
N SER A 320 12.17 17.34 -22.30
CA SER A 320 11.46 16.56 -23.33
C SER A 320 10.78 15.31 -22.77
N GLY A 321 10.64 15.17 -21.45
CA GLY A 321 10.05 13.98 -20.81
C GLY A 321 11.04 12.84 -20.60
N GLU A 322 12.34 13.10 -20.74
CA GLU A 322 13.43 12.13 -20.64
C GLU A 322 13.84 11.78 -19.19
N ARG A 323 13.13 12.33 -18.19
CA ARG A 323 13.29 12.00 -16.77
C ARG A 323 11.94 11.73 -16.12
N PHE A 324 11.98 11.01 -15.01
CA PHE A 324 10.86 10.90 -14.08
C PHE A 324 11.43 10.83 -12.67
N ALA A 325 11.78 11.99 -12.09
CA ALA A 325 12.41 12.05 -10.78
C ALA A 325 11.60 12.93 -9.83
N ILE A 326 11.20 12.36 -8.69
CA ILE A 326 10.61 13.15 -7.61
C ILE A 326 11.75 13.88 -6.90
N GLU A 327 11.60 15.20 -6.76
CA GLU A 327 12.54 16.00 -6.02
C GLU A 327 11.88 16.65 -4.82
N VAL A 328 12.55 16.56 -3.66
CA VAL A 328 12.13 17.19 -2.41
C VAL A 328 13.20 18.19 -1.99
N ASN A 329 12.80 19.42 -1.68
CA ASN A 329 13.71 20.50 -1.28
C ASN A 329 14.86 20.70 -2.30
N GLY A 330 14.54 20.60 -3.59
CA GLY A 330 15.49 20.75 -4.70
C GLY A 330 16.42 19.57 -4.94
N ARG A 331 16.23 18.42 -4.27
CA ARG A 331 17.06 17.22 -4.42
C ARG A 331 16.26 16.05 -4.96
N ALA A 332 16.77 15.42 -6.03
CA ALA A 332 16.22 14.17 -6.54
C ALA A 332 16.32 13.03 -5.50
N ILE A 333 15.22 12.29 -5.35
CA ILE A 333 15.09 11.16 -4.44
C ILE A 333 14.99 9.91 -5.29
N PHE A 334 15.93 8.97 -5.12
CA PHE A 334 15.71 7.62 -5.64
C PHE A 334 14.61 6.97 -4.79
N CYS A 335 13.45 6.74 -5.40
CA CYS A 335 12.29 6.20 -4.70
C CYS A 335 12.40 4.67 -4.61
N LYS A 336 12.49 4.14 -3.39
CA LYS A 336 12.56 2.71 -3.09
C LYS A 336 11.34 2.34 -2.30
N GLY A 337 10.54 1.43 -2.82
CA GLY A 337 9.24 1.21 -2.21
C GLY A 337 8.43 0.08 -2.78
N SER A 338 7.14 0.16 -2.48
CA SER A 338 6.17 -0.83 -2.88
C SER A 338 4.76 -0.22 -2.98
N ASN A 339 3.89 -0.91 -3.69
CA ASN A 339 2.48 -0.55 -3.82
C ASN A 339 1.70 -1.05 -2.60
N TRP A 340 0.86 -0.18 -2.05
CA TRP A 340 -0.02 -0.42 -0.91
C TRP A 340 -1.43 -0.74 -1.40
N ILE A 341 -1.98 -1.84 -0.89
CA ILE A 341 -3.37 -2.24 -1.07
C ILE A 341 -4.09 -2.25 0.29
N PRO A 342 -5.43 -2.37 0.36
CA PRO A 342 -6.12 -2.51 1.65
C PRO A 342 -5.54 -3.65 2.51
N ASP A 343 -5.25 -3.38 3.78
CA ASP A 343 -4.55 -4.33 4.67
C ASP A 343 -5.45 -5.41 5.28
N ALA A 344 -6.76 -5.39 4.97
CA ALA A 344 -7.75 -6.41 5.30
C ALA A 344 -8.88 -6.42 4.27
N LEU A 345 -9.75 -7.44 4.31
CA LEU A 345 -10.91 -7.52 3.41
C LEU A 345 -11.93 -6.42 3.69
N PHE A 346 -12.06 -6.02 4.95
CA PHE A 346 -13.03 -5.02 5.39
C PHE A 346 -12.37 -3.93 6.24
N SER A 347 -12.78 -2.67 6.06
CA SER A 347 -12.24 -1.51 6.81
C SER A 347 -12.35 -1.70 8.32
N GLY A 348 -13.46 -2.25 8.80
CA GLY A 348 -13.70 -2.53 10.23
C GLY A 348 -12.76 -3.56 10.88
N GLU A 349 -11.85 -4.19 10.13
CA GLU A 349 -10.79 -5.06 10.65
C GLU A 349 -9.43 -4.36 10.80
N VAL A 350 -9.30 -3.15 10.26
CA VAL A 350 -8.05 -2.40 10.20
C VAL A 350 -7.99 -1.41 11.35
N THR A 351 -6.92 -1.46 12.14
CA THR A 351 -6.66 -0.51 13.23
C THR A 351 -5.52 0.43 12.86
N GLY A 352 -5.47 1.61 13.50
CA GLY A 352 -4.36 2.54 13.38
C GLY A 352 -3.00 1.90 13.66
N ASP A 353 -2.90 1.12 14.74
CA ASP A 353 -1.68 0.39 15.12
C ASP A 353 -1.24 -0.61 14.06
N ARG A 354 -2.20 -1.33 13.45
CA ARG A 354 -1.92 -2.29 12.38
C ARG A 354 -1.34 -1.58 11.16
N VAL A 355 -1.92 -0.44 10.76
CA VAL A 355 -1.44 0.38 9.65
C VAL A 355 -0.06 0.96 9.94
N ARG A 356 0.14 1.58 11.11
CA ARG A 356 1.45 2.07 11.54
C ARG A 356 2.51 0.99 11.47
N LYS A 357 2.21 -0.22 11.98
CA LYS A 357 3.13 -1.35 11.96
C LYS A 357 3.55 -1.71 10.52
N ARG A 358 2.66 -1.64 9.53
CA ARG A 358 3.02 -1.90 8.12
C ARG A 358 3.96 -0.83 7.56
N VAL A 359 3.72 0.45 7.89
CA VAL A 359 4.63 1.55 7.49
C VAL A 359 6.00 1.38 8.16
N GLU A 360 6.04 0.97 9.42
CA GLU A 360 7.28 0.63 10.12
C GLU A 360 8.00 -0.57 9.49
N GLN A 361 7.27 -1.60 9.07
CA GLN A 361 7.83 -2.73 8.31
C GLN A 361 8.39 -2.29 6.94
N ALA A 362 7.76 -1.33 6.25
CA ALA A 362 8.32 -0.74 5.04
C ALA A 362 9.63 0.02 5.33
N CYS A 363 9.65 0.84 6.40
CA CYS A 363 10.84 1.57 6.83
C CYS A 363 12.00 0.64 7.20
N ALA A 364 11.71 -0.42 7.95
CA ALA A 364 12.70 -1.45 8.31
C ALA A 364 13.23 -2.22 7.09
N GLY A 365 12.47 -2.22 5.98
CA GLY A 365 12.88 -2.69 4.66
C GLY A 365 13.67 -1.67 3.83
N ASN A 366 14.11 -0.56 4.43
CA ASN A 366 14.82 0.54 3.76
C ASN A 366 14.01 1.27 2.66
N MET A 367 12.68 1.17 2.70
CA MET A 367 11.79 1.89 1.78
C MET A 367 11.63 3.36 2.20
N ASN A 368 11.43 4.24 1.22
CA ASN A 368 11.17 5.68 1.41
C ASN A 368 9.95 6.18 0.63
N MET A 369 9.23 5.31 -0.09
CA MET A 369 8.00 5.64 -0.78
C MET A 369 6.99 4.48 -0.75
N LEU A 370 5.71 4.79 -0.61
CA LEU A 370 4.59 3.87 -0.82
C LEU A 370 3.60 4.47 -1.83
N ARG A 371 3.08 3.64 -2.73
CA ARG A 371 2.00 4.03 -3.66
C ARG A 371 0.66 3.48 -3.18
N VAL A 372 -0.27 4.35 -2.79
CA VAL A 372 -1.64 3.96 -2.47
C VAL A 372 -2.38 3.72 -3.78
N TRP A 373 -2.55 2.44 -4.13
CA TRP A 373 -3.04 2.00 -5.43
C TRP A 373 -4.55 2.26 -5.64
N GLY A 374 -4.92 2.69 -6.85
CA GLY A 374 -6.24 3.26 -7.18
C GLY A 374 -7.45 2.32 -7.18
N GLY A 375 -7.33 1.01 -6.97
CA GLY A 375 -8.53 0.14 -6.83
C GLY A 375 -8.85 -0.23 -5.39
N GLY A 376 -8.14 0.36 -4.43
CA GLY A 376 -8.35 0.18 -2.99
C GLY A 376 -9.23 1.29 -2.39
N ARG A 377 -8.72 1.92 -1.33
CA ARG A 377 -9.32 3.07 -0.64
C ARG A 377 -8.28 4.18 -0.52
N TYR A 378 -8.75 5.42 -0.43
CA TYR A 378 -7.99 6.46 0.27
C TYR A 378 -7.82 5.98 1.72
N GLU A 379 -6.59 5.96 2.21
CA GLU A 379 -6.33 5.38 3.52
C GLU A 379 -6.87 6.26 4.66
N GLN A 380 -6.91 5.67 5.86
CA GLN A 380 -7.20 6.36 7.11
C GLN A 380 -6.08 7.34 7.50
N GLU A 381 -6.39 8.31 8.35
CA GLU A 381 -5.49 9.37 8.79
C GLU A 381 -4.17 8.82 9.38
N GLU A 382 -4.25 7.71 10.09
CA GLU A 382 -3.13 7.05 10.75
C GLU A 382 -2.06 6.56 9.76
N PHE A 383 -2.44 6.22 8.53
CA PHE A 383 -1.48 5.89 7.47
C PHE A 383 -0.61 7.08 7.11
N TYR A 384 -1.25 8.20 6.77
CA TYR A 384 -0.54 9.40 6.32
C TYR A 384 0.27 10.01 7.45
N ARG A 385 -0.26 10.03 8.68
CA ARG A 385 0.48 10.45 9.87
C ARG A 385 1.72 9.58 10.12
N ALA A 386 1.60 8.26 10.01
CA ALA A 386 2.77 7.38 10.13
C ALA A 386 3.81 7.67 9.03
N CYS A 387 3.37 7.92 7.79
CA CYS A 387 4.24 8.30 6.68
C CYS A 387 4.93 9.67 6.91
N ASP A 388 4.21 10.67 7.42
CA ASP A 388 4.76 11.98 7.78
C ASP A 388 5.85 11.87 8.83
N GLU A 389 5.57 11.16 9.93
CA GLU A 389 6.50 11.00 11.05
C GLU A 389 7.72 10.15 10.69
N LEU A 390 7.53 9.11 9.85
CA LEU A 390 8.60 8.16 9.50
C LEU A 390 9.37 8.54 8.23
N GLY A 391 8.94 9.59 7.52
CA GLY A 391 9.60 10.10 6.33
C GLY A 391 9.32 9.29 5.06
N VAL A 392 8.18 8.61 4.97
CA VAL A 392 7.81 7.79 3.81
C VAL A 392 6.97 8.63 2.86
N LEU A 393 7.46 8.87 1.65
CA LEU A 393 6.70 9.58 0.62
C LEU A 393 5.48 8.76 0.19
N VAL A 394 4.40 9.44 -0.18
CA VAL A 394 3.16 8.82 -0.66
C VAL A 394 2.88 9.29 -2.09
N TRP A 395 2.83 8.32 -3.00
CA TRP A 395 2.17 8.46 -4.30
C TRP A 395 0.71 8.09 -4.10
N GLN A 396 -0.21 9.04 -4.28
CA GLN A 396 -1.63 8.86 -4.03
C GLN A 396 -2.39 8.76 -5.36
N ASP A 397 -2.88 7.56 -5.70
CA ASP A 397 -3.84 7.43 -6.79
C ASP A 397 -5.22 7.96 -6.36
N PHE A 398 -5.99 8.53 -7.28
CA PHE A 398 -7.45 8.57 -7.14
C PHE A 398 -8.01 7.16 -7.34
N MET A 399 -9.19 6.90 -6.77
CA MET A 399 -9.74 5.53 -6.73
C MET A 399 -10.37 5.11 -8.07
N LEU A 400 -9.53 5.03 -9.10
CA LEU A 400 -9.80 4.56 -10.46
C LEU A 400 -8.75 3.51 -10.84
N ALA A 401 -9.15 2.31 -11.24
CA ALA A 401 -8.21 1.25 -11.59
C ALA A 401 -8.78 0.26 -12.62
N CYS A 402 -7.98 -0.07 -13.64
CA CYS A 402 -8.18 -1.16 -14.62
C CYS A 402 -9.64 -1.29 -15.12
N ALA A 403 -10.29 -0.18 -15.43
CA ALA A 403 -11.64 -0.15 -15.97
C ALA A 403 -11.85 1.07 -16.84
N MET A 404 -12.78 0.97 -17.79
CA MET A 404 -13.23 2.11 -18.57
C MET A 404 -14.45 2.71 -17.87
N TYR A 405 -14.30 3.90 -17.31
CA TYR A 405 -15.33 4.55 -16.51
C TYR A 405 -16.28 5.37 -17.42
N PRO A 406 -17.61 5.24 -17.27
CA PRO A 406 -18.55 6.11 -17.97
C PRO A 406 -18.33 7.57 -17.60
N GLU A 407 -18.50 8.49 -18.54
CA GLU A 407 -18.46 9.95 -18.31
C GLU A 407 -19.85 10.60 -18.36
N GLU A 408 -20.89 9.78 -18.48
CA GLU A 408 -22.29 10.20 -18.52
C GLU A 408 -22.97 10.12 -17.14
N GLY A 409 -24.05 10.88 -16.97
CA GLY A 409 -24.83 10.89 -15.72
C GLY A 409 -24.12 11.64 -14.59
N GLU A 410 -24.25 11.13 -13.36
CA GLU A 410 -23.77 11.82 -12.15
C GLU A 410 -22.31 11.53 -11.79
N LEU A 411 -21.69 10.54 -12.44
CA LEU A 411 -20.36 10.04 -12.08
C LEU A 411 -19.26 11.12 -12.17
N PRO A 412 -19.24 12.02 -13.17
CA PRO A 412 -18.25 13.09 -13.21
C PRO A 412 -18.30 14.04 -12.02
N GLY A 413 -19.50 14.53 -11.68
CA GLY A 413 -19.68 15.42 -10.54
C GLY A 413 -19.44 14.69 -9.21
N LEU A 414 -19.68 13.38 -9.15
CA LEU A 414 -19.38 12.57 -7.98
C LEU A 414 -17.86 12.40 -7.78
N ILE A 415 -17.12 12.06 -8.83
CA ILE A 415 -15.65 11.94 -8.82
C ILE A 415 -15.00 13.28 -8.48
N GLU A 416 -15.51 14.40 -9.02
CA GLU A 416 -15.02 15.73 -8.67
C GLU A 416 -15.19 15.99 -7.16
N ARG A 417 -16.37 15.72 -6.59
CA ARG A 417 -16.60 15.90 -5.15
C ARG A 417 -15.72 15.00 -4.28
N GLU A 418 -15.52 13.74 -4.69
CA GLU A 418 -14.59 12.81 -4.03
C GLU A 418 -13.18 13.40 -4.02
N ALA A 419 -12.72 13.84 -5.18
CA ALA A 419 -11.40 14.43 -5.33
C ALA A 419 -11.25 15.69 -4.47
N GLU A 420 -12.25 16.56 -4.45
CA GLU A 420 -12.19 17.76 -3.63
C GLU A 420 -12.12 17.46 -2.12
N GLU A 421 -12.88 16.48 -1.64
CA GLU A 421 -12.84 16.06 -0.24
C GLU A 421 -11.47 15.45 0.12
N GLN A 422 -10.97 14.53 -0.71
CA GLN A 422 -9.73 13.81 -0.42
C GLN A 422 -8.49 14.70 -0.60
N VAL A 423 -8.44 15.56 -1.62
CA VAL A 423 -7.35 16.55 -1.76
C VAL A 423 -7.35 17.52 -0.59
N SER A 424 -8.52 18.01 -0.17
CA SER A 424 -8.60 18.92 0.99
C SER A 424 -8.20 18.23 2.30
N ARG A 425 -8.53 16.95 2.46
CA ARG A 425 -8.14 16.17 3.63
C ARG A 425 -6.63 15.94 3.68
N LEU A 426 -6.03 15.61 2.53
CA LEU A 426 -4.67 15.08 2.49
C LEU A 426 -3.59 16.13 2.20
N CYS A 427 -3.94 17.36 1.79
CA CYS A 427 -2.95 18.38 1.45
C CYS A 427 -2.08 18.83 2.63
N ALA A 428 -2.53 18.61 3.88
CA ALA A 428 -1.77 18.89 5.09
C ALA A 428 -0.56 17.94 5.30
N HIS A 429 -0.62 16.72 4.76
CA HIS A 429 0.41 15.71 4.97
C HIS A 429 1.65 15.96 4.10
N PRO A 430 2.81 16.35 4.65
CA PRO A 430 4.03 16.53 3.87
C PRO A 430 4.48 15.27 3.12
N SER A 431 4.09 14.07 3.59
CA SER A 431 4.39 12.80 2.94
C SER A 431 3.78 12.66 1.56
N VAL A 432 2.58 13.21 1.32
CA VAL A 432 1.93 13.14 0.00
C VAL A 432 2.80 13.93 -0.99
N ALA A 433 3.34 13.22 -1.97
CA ALA A 433 4.38 13.73 -2.86
C ALA A 433 3.90 13.84 -4.31
N LEU A 434 2.93 13.00 -4.71
CA LEU A 434 2.39 12.96 -6.06
C LEU A 434 0.91 12.54 -6.01
N TRP A 435 0.07 13.30 -6.72
CA TRP A 435 -1.30 12.89 -7.03
C TRP A 435 -1.31 12.17 -8.38
N CYS A 436 -2.01 11.04 -8.49
CA CYS A 436 -2.12 10.29 -9.74
C CYS A 436 -3.57 9.98 -10.09
N GLY A 437 -3.99 10.21 -11.33
CA GLY A 437 -5.38 10.06 -11.75
C GLY A 437 -5.95 8.64 -11.63
N GLY A 438 -5.12 7.61 -11.70
CA GLY A 438 -5.56 6.21 -11.51
C GLY A 438 -4.55 5.18 -12.00
N ASN A 439 -4.97 3.92 -11.98
CA ASN A 439 -4.15 2.76 -12.32
C ASN A 439 -4.56 2.13 -13.67
N GLU A 440 -3.62 2.08 -14.61
CA GLU A 440 -3.64 1.33 -15.88
C GLU A 440 -4.83 1.60 -16.81
N ASN A 441 -5.66 2.61 -16.55
CA ASN A 441 -6.78 2.95 -17.43
C ASN A 441 -6.32 3.29 -18.84
N VAL A 442 -5.23 4.07 -18.96
CA VAL A 442 -4.65 4.42 -20.26
C VAL A 442 -4.07 3.19 -20.93
N TRP A 443 -3.23 2.45 -20.21
CA TRP A 443 -2.54 1.30 -20.76
C TRP A 443 -3.51 0.21 -21.20
N ALA A 444 -4.52 -0.10 -20.38
CA ALA A 444 -5.56 -1.06 -20.71
C ALA A 444 -6.34 -0.65 -21.97
N ARG A 445 -6.66 0.63 -22.12
CA ARG A 445 -7.28 1.15 -23.34
C ARG A 445 -6.39 0.93 -24.56
N GLN A 446 -5.10 1.22 -24.45
CA GLN A 446 -4.14 1.13 -25.57
C GLN A 446 -3.82 -0.32 -25.95
N ALA A 447 -3.63 -1.22 -24.99
CA ALA A 447 -3.00 -2.53 -25.19
C ALA A 447 -3.89 -3.75 -24.93
N TRP A 448 -5.02 -3.64 -24.21
CA TRP A 448 -5.84 -4.82 -23.85
C TRP A 448 -7.00 -5.06 -24.83
N GLY A 449 -6.97 -4.45 -26.01
CA GLY A 449 -8.04 -4.52 -27.01
C GLY A 449 -9.31 -3.74 -26.62
N TRP A 450 -9.24 -2.93 -25.56
CA TRP A 450 -10.41 -2.24 -25.01
C TRP A 450 -10.84 -1.04 -25.85
N LYS A 451 -9.92 -0.35 -26.54
CA LYS A 451 -10.28 0.71 -27.50
C LYS A 451 -11.28 0.22 -28.55
N GLN A 452 -11.09 -0.98 -29.09
CA GLN A 452 -11.99 -1.58 -30.08
C GLN A 452 -13.34 -1.96 -29.44
N ARG A 453 -13.31 -2.55 -28.24
CA ARG A 453 -14.52 -2.94 -27.50
C ARG A 453 -15.38 -1.74 -27.08
N LEU A 454 -14.77 -0.58 -26.84
CA LEU A 454 -15.46 0.66 -26.47
C LEU A 454 -16.17 1.33 -27.65
N GLY A 455 -15.58 1.30 -28.84
CA GLY A 455 -16.07 2.09 -29.98
C GLY A 455 -16.05 3.58 -29.66
N ALA A 456 -17.21 4.24 -29.75
CA ALA A 456 -17.38 5.68 -29.48
C ALA A 456 -17.70 6.00 -28.01
N ALA A 457 -17.75 4.99 -27.14
CA ALA A 457 -18.08 5.15 -25.74
C ALA A 457 -16.96 5.86 -24.96
N THR A 458 -17.35 6.68 -23.97
CA THR A 458 -16.45 7.32 -23.01
C THR A 458 -15.77 6.28 -22.12
N TRP A 459 -14.58 6.62 -21.59
CA TRP A 459 -13.75 5.67 -20.84
C TRP A 459 -13.10 6.21 -19.56
N GLY A 460 -13.29 7.49 -19.25
CA GLY A 460 -12.73 8.15 -18.07
C GLY A 460 -11.53 9.04 -18.39
N GLU A 461 -11.32 9.39 -19.66
CA GLU A 461 -10.26 10.32 -20.10
C GLU A 461 -10.41 11.66 -19.40
N ARG A 462 -11.63 12.21 -19.43
CA ARG A 462 -11.96 13.50 -18.84
C ARG A 462 -11.65 13.55 -17.34
N TYR A 463 -11.75 12.42 -16.64
CA TYR A 463 -11.39 12.36 -15.22
C TYR A 463 -9.91 12.65 -15.04
N ILE A 464 -9.06 11.94 -15.77
CA ILE A 464 -7.62 11.99 -15.57
C ILE A 464 -6.92 13.17 -16.26
N THR A 465 -7.54 13.78 -17.27
CA THR A 465 -6.95 14.90 -18.02
C THR A 465 -7.53 16.28 -17.68
N GLU A 466 -8.76 16.35 -17.15
CA GLU A 466 -9.44 17.63 -16.86
C GLU A 466 -9.87 17.76 -15.40
N ILE A 467 -10.71 16.85 -14.91
CA ILE A 467 -11.39 17.01 -13.61
C ILE A 467 -10.39 16.89 -12.45
N LEU A 468 -9.68 15.76 -12.36
CA LEU A 468 -8.73 15.51 -11.27
C LEU A 468 -7.54 16.49 -11.27
N PRO A 469 -6.87 16.78 -12.40
CA PRO A 469 -5.82 17.81 -12.39
C PRO A 469 -6.37 19.20 -12.06
N GLY A 470 -7.58 19.53 -12.52
CA GLY A 470 -8.23 20.81 -12.19
C GLY A 470 -8.52 20.96 -10.69
N VAL A 471 -8.98 19.89 -10.03
CA VAL A 471 -9.16 19.85 -8.58
C VAL A 471 -7.82 19.99 -7.86
N CYS A 472 -6.78 19.25 -8.27
CA CYS A 472 -5.45 19.34 -7.66
C CYS A 472 -4.86 20.75 -7.81
N ALA A 473 -4.91 21.35 -9.01
CA ALA A 473 -4.40 22.69 -9.25
C ALA A 473 -5.11 23.76 -8.41
N ARG A 474 -6.43 23.59 -8.17
CA ARG A 474 -7.23 24.53 -7.38
C ARG A 474 -7.06 24.35 -5.87
N LEU A 475 -6.93 23.12 -5.38
CA LEU A 475 -7.00 22.81 -3.95
C LEU A 475 -5.67 22.39 -3.32
N ASP A 476 -4.68 22.00 -4.13
CA ASP A 476 -3.33 21.66 -3.67
C ASP A 476 -2.27 21.93 -4.76
N PRO A 477 -2.02 23.22 -5.09
CA PRO A 477 -1.05 23.59 -6.12
C PRO A 477 0.41 23.29 -5.72
N THR A 478 0.65 22.81 -4.49
CA THR A 478 2.00 22.57 -3.94
C THR A 478 2.56 21.18 -4.27
N ARG A 479 1.82 20.38 -5.05
CA ARG A 479 2.16 19.00 -5.43
C ARG A 479 1.96 18.78 -6.93
N PRO A 480 2.83 17.97 -7.56
CA PRO A 480 2.63 17.55 -8.94
C PRO A 480 1.42 16.61 -9.07
N TYR A 481 0.87 16.58 -10.29
CA TYR A 481 -0.16 15.64 -10.71
C TYR A 481 0.33 14.79 -11.89
N TRP A 482 -0.04 13.50 -11.89
CA TRP A 482 0.26 12.53 -12.93
C TRP A 482 -1.03 11.91 -13.46
N ALA A 483 -1.22 11.82 -14.78
CA ALA A 483 -2.53 11.44 -15.33
C ALA A 483 -2.92 9.98 -15.01
N ASN A 484 -1.99 9.03 -15.13
CA ASN A 484 -2.25 7.61 -14.89
C ASN A 484 -0.94 6.88 -14.60
N SER A 485 -0.99 5.70 -13.99
CA SER A 485 0.17 4.84 -13.76
C SER A 485 -0.08 3.51 -14.48
N PRO A 486 0.65 3.15 -15.55
CA PRO A 486 1.73 3.90 -16.17
C PRO A 486 1.23 4.98 -17.14
N TRP A 487 2.04 6.00 -17.37
CA TRP A 487 1.81 7.05 -18.36
C TRP A 487 3.14 7.55 -18.90
N SER A 488 3.17 8.02 -20.15
CA SER A 488 4.40 8.49 -20.82
C SER A 488 4.39 9.97 -21.16
N GLY A 489 3.51 10.75 -20.51
CA GLY A 489 3.36 12.19 -20.69
C GLY A 489 2.36 12.59 -21.80
N SER A 490 1.95 11.66 -22.66
CA SER A 490 1.02 11.91 -23.77
C SER A 490 0.14 10.69 -24.06
N GLY A 491 -1.11 10.94 -24.47
CA GLY A 491 -2.06 9.87 -24.83
C GLY A 491 -1.77 9.20 -26.18
N GLU A 492 -0.91 9.81 -26.99
CA GLU A 492 -0.48 9.28 -28.30
C GLU A 492 0.71 8.32 -28.18
N ARG A 493 1.50 8.48 -27.12
CA ARG A 493 2.66 7.64 -26.84
C ARG A 493 2.22 6.38 -26.10
N ASP A 494 2.95 5.28 -26.31
CA ASP A 494 2.72 4.05 -25.53
C ASP A 494 2.86 4.37 -24.04
N ALA A 495 1.84 4.04 -23.25
CA ALA A 495 1.84 4.24 -21.81
C ALA A 495 3.00 3.52 -21.12
N GLN A 496 3.54 2.45 -21.71
CA GLN A 496 4.64 1.68 -21.18
C GLN A 496 6.02 2.12 -21.70
N ASP A 497 6.15 3.21 -22.46
CA ASP A 497 7.43 3.58 -23.08
C ASP A 497 8.60 3.65 -22.06
N VAL A 498 9.64 2.86 -22.29
CA VAL A 498 10.81 2.72 -21.39
C VAL A 498 11.60 4.04 -21.25
N SER A 499 11.42 4.98 -22.17
CA SER A 499 12.13 6.26 -22.22
C SER A 499 11.28 7.47 -21.83
N ALA A 500 10.06 7.29 -21.31
CA ALA A 500 9.25 8.38 -20.76
C ALA A 500 8.33 7.93 -19.64
N GLY A 501 8.20 8.80 -18.64
CA GLY A 501 7.27 8.57 -17.53
C GLY A 501 7.63 7.35 -16.67
N ASP A 502 6.59 6.73 -16.11
CA ASP A 502 6.69 5.53 -15.30
C ASP A 502 6.22 4.29 -16.06
N ARG A 503 6.67 3.10 -15.62
CA ARG A 503 6.38 1.83 -16.29
C ARG A 503 5.88 0.77 -15.31
N HIS A 504 4.91 -0.04 -15.76
CA HIS A 504 4.48 -1.27 -15.10
C HIS A 504 5.11 -2.47 -15.83
N THR A 505 6.19 -3.05 -15.29
CA THR A 505 6.97 -4.09 -15.96
C THR A 505 6.40 -5.48 -15.68
N TRP A 506 5.30 -5.80 -16.37
CA TRP A 506 4.62 -7.10 -16.32
C TRP A 506 4.96 -8.04 -17.49
N ASP A 507 5.62 -7.52 -18.53
CA ASP A 507 6.07 -8.27 -19.70
C ASP A 507 7.47 -8.91 -19.53
N LYS A 508 8.13 -8.64 -18.40
CA LYS A 508 9.40 -9.22 -18.00
C LYS A 508 9.29 -9.82 -16.61
N GLU A 509 10.07 -10.87 -16.37
CA GLU A 509 10.19 -11.49 -15.05
C GLU A 509 11.63 -11.94 -14.80
N PHE A 510 12.03 -11.96 -13.53
CA PHE A 510 13.30 -12.54 -13.07
C PHE A 510 14.51 -11.94 -13.82
N GLU A 511 15.26 -12.73 -14.60
CA GLU A 511 16.38 -12.25 -15.42
C GLU A 511 15.97 -11.17 -16.42
N GLY A 512 14.74 -11.22 -16.94
CA GLY A 512 14.24 -10.29 -17.95
C GLY A 512 14.13 -8.84 -17.44
N TYR A 513 14.15 -8.61 -16.12
CA TYR A 513 14.20 -7.25 -15.57
C TYR A 513 15.47 -6.49 -15.98
N ARG A 514 16.55 -7.21 -16.31
CA ARG A 514 17.82 -6.62 -16.77
C ARG A 514 17.79 -6.16 -18.23
N GLU A 515 16.74 -6.49 -18.97
CA GLU A 515 16.60 -6.07 -20.37
C GLU A 515 16.09 -4.63 -20.50
N LEU A 516 15.54 -4.06 -19.42
CA LEU A 516 14.90 -2.76 -19.42
C LEU A 516 15.59 -1.82 -18.44
N THR A 517 15.71 -0.55 -18.81
CA THR A 517 16.17 0.52 -17.91
C THR A 517 15.19 1.70 -17.99
N PRO A 518 13.98 1.54 -17.41
CA PRO A 518 12.97 2.58 -17.43
C PRO A 518 13.39 3.79 -16.59
N LEU A 519 12.77 4.94 -16.84
CA LEU A 519 13.00 6.14 -16.03
C LEU A 519 12.49 5.96 -14.59
N PHE A 520 11.37 5.25 -14.44
CA PHE A 520 10.82 4.86 -13.15
C PHE A 520 9.98 3.60 -13.31
N THR A 521 10.11 2.65 -12.40
CA THR A 521 9.22 1.47 -12.35
C THR A 521 8.26 1.64 -11.19
N SER A 522 6.99 1.90 -11.49
CA SER A 522 5.91 2.05 -10.50
C SER A 522 5.24 0.72 -10.16
N GLU A 523 5.37 -0.30 -11.02
CA GLU A 523 5.01 -1.69 -10.71
C GLU A 523 5.96 -2.70 -11.37
N LEU A 524 6.36 -3.70 -10.61
CA LEU A 524 6.80 -5.02 -11.07
C LEU A 524 6.71 -5.98 -9.90
N GLY A 525 6.65 -7.28 -10.14
CA GLY A 525 6.72 -8.19 -9.01
C GLY A 525 6.78 -9.65 -9.38
N ARG A 526 6.97 -10.46 -8.34
CA ARG A 526 6.86 -11.91 -8.41
C ARG A 526 5.97 -12.43 -7.29
N GLN A 527 5.06 -13.36 -7.62
CA GLN A 527 4.22 -13.96 -6.58
C GLN A 527 5.01 -14.87 -5.65
N SER A 528 4.52 -14.95 -4.41
CA SER A 528 4.91 -15.92 -3.41
C SER A 528 3.70 -16.23 -2.50
N PRO A 529 3.52 -17.47 -2.05
CA PRO A 529 2.51 -17.82 -1.05
C PRO A 529 2.66 -16.99 0.24
N ALA A 530 1.57 -16.87 1.01
CA ALA A 530 1.66 -16.43 2.40
C ALA A 530 2.52 -17.39 3.24
N THR A 531 2.99 -16.93 4.41
CA THR A 531 3.79 -17.77 5.31
C THR A 531 3.00 -18.99 5.80
N TRP A 532 3.70 -20.01 6.31
CA TRP A 532 3.09 -21.27 6.71
C TRP A 532 1.94 -21.07 7.69
N ALA A 533 2.17 -20.32 8.78
CA ALA A 533 1.13 -20.05 9.78
C ALA A 533 -0.10 -19.37 9.18
N THR A 534 0.08 -18.38 8.32
CA THR A 534 -1.04 -17.65 7.67
C THR A 534 -1.88 -18.57 6.79
N LEU A 535 -1.26 -19.49 6.05
CA LEU A 535 -1.98 -20.49 5.25
C LEU A 535 -2.72 -21.51 6.14
N VAL A 536 -2.05 -22.06 7.16
CA VAL A 536 -2.68 -23.01 8.10
C VAL A 536 -3.88 -22.38 8.81
N GLU A 537 -3.76 -21.14 9.28
CA GLU A 537 -4.85 -20.39 9.90
C GLU A 537 -6.03 -20.17 8.95
N ALA A 538 -5.78 -20.07 7.64
CA ALA A 538 -6.79 -19.77 6.65
C ALA A 538 -7.50 -21.01 6.10
N ILE A 539 -6.77 -22.07 5.76
CA ILE A 539 -7.32 -23.24 5.04
C ILE A 539 -7.11 -24.58 5.76
N GLY A 540 -6.37 -24.62 6.87
CA GLY A 540 -6.04 -25.86 7.56
C GLY A 540 -4.86 -26.60 6.92
N ARG A 541 -4.02 -27.23 7.74
CA ARG A 541 -2.80 -27.93 7.29
C ARG A 541 -3.12 -29.10 6.36
N GLU A 542 -4.19 -29.82 6.65
CA GLU A 542 -4.63 -31.00 5.89
C GLU A 542 -5.06 -30.68 4.46
N GLN A 543 -5.39 -29.41 4.18
CA GLN A 543 -5.78 -28.94 2.85
C GLN A 543 -4.59 -28.33 2.08
N MET A 544 -3.43 -28.19 2.72
CA MET A 544 -2.22 -27.66 2.10
C MET A 544 -1.50 -28.76 1.32
N GLY A 545 -1.69 -28.78 -0.01
CA GLY A 545 -0.95 -29.65 -0.92
C GLY A 545 -0.62 -28.96 -2.24
N VAL A 546 0.45 -29.38 -2.90
CA VAL A 546 0.77 -28.94 -4.27
C VAL A 546 -0.37 -29.38 -5.19
N GLY A 547 -0.94 -28.43 -5.93
CA GLY A 547 -2.10 -28.70 -6.80
C GLY A 547 -3.44 -28.96 -6.07
N SER A 548 -3.49 -28.84 -4.74
CA SER A 548 -4.74 -28.99 -3.98
C SER A 548 -5.78 -27.93 -4.37
N GLU A 549 -7.07 -28.28 -4.25
CA GLU A 549 -8.17 -27.33 -4.52
C GLU A 549 -8.06 -26.09 -3.62
N ALA A 550 -7.71 -26.26 -2.35
CA ALA A 550 -7.61 -25.15 -1.40
C ALA A 550 -6.51 -24.15 -1.79
N MET A 551 -5.33 -24.63 -2.17
CA MET A 551 -4.25 -23.76 -2.68
C MET A 551 -4.63 -23.12 -4.02
N GLY A 552 -5.25 -23.89 -4.93
CA GLY A 552 -5.74 -23.38 -6.21
C GLY A 552 -6.80 -22.30 -6.06
N PHE A 553 -7.69 -22.43 -5.06
CA PHE A 553 -8.71 -21.43 -4.75
C PHE A 553 -8.14 -20.11 -4.22
N ARG A 554 -6.95 -20.16 -3.60
CA ARG A 554 -6.21 -18.98 -3.11
C ARG A 554 -5.34 -18.32 -4.17
N GLN A 555 -5.14 -18.95 -5.33
CA GLN A 555 -4.54 -18.32 -6.50
C GLN A 555 -5.61 -17.52 -7.25
N ARG A 556 -5.37 -16.23 -7.45
CA ARG A 556 -6.30 -15.30 -8.12
C ARG A 556 -5.78 -14.72 -9.42
N ALA A 557 -4.48 -14.83 -9.68
CA ALA A 557 -3.91 -14.41 -10.94
C ALA A 557 -4.39 -15.32 -12.07
N LEU A 558 -4.83 -14.68 -13.17
CA LEU A 558 -5.36 -15.36 -14.35
C LEU A 558 -4.35 -16.33 -14.97
N ALA A 559 -3.05 -16.04 -14.86
CA ALA A 559 -1.98 -16.90 -15.34
C ALA A 559 -1.89 -18.25 -14.59
N GLY A 560 -2.35 -18.30 -13.33
CA GLY A 560 -2.39 -19.51 -12.51
C GLY A 560 -1.01 -20.06 -12.09
N ASN A 561 -1.03 -21.16 -11.33
CA ASN A 561 0.18 -21.70 -10.71
C ASN A 561 1.19 -22.30 -11.70
N LYS A 562 0.73 -22.80 -12.86
CA LYS A 562 1.63 -23.42 -13.85
C LYS A 562 2.58 -22.39 -14.47
N ALA A 563 2.01 -21.29 -14.97
CA ALA A 563 2.79 -20.22 -15.59
C ALA A 563 3.69 -19.53 -14.56
N ILE A 564 3.14 -19.27 -13.36
CA ILE A 564 3.85 -18.55 -12.31
C ILE A 564 4.90 -19.45 -11.65
N TYR A 565 4.57 -20.63 -11.13
CA TYR A 565 5.51 -21.42 -10.32
C TYR A 565 6.17 -22.55 -11.09
N ALA A 566 5.39 -23.48 -11.66
CA ALA A 566 5.91 -24.72 -12.22
C ALA A 566 6.98 -24.48 -13.30
N ASN A 567 6.70 -23.60 -14.27
CA ASN A 567 7.65 -23.27 -15.34
C ASN A 567 8.96 -22.68 -14.80
N ALA A 568 8.89 -21.79 -13.80
CA ALA A 568 10.06 -21.16 -13.22
C ALA A 568 10.85 -22.15 -12.34
N MET A 569 10.18 -22.99 -11.55
CA MET A 569 10.83 -24.01 -10.74
C MET A 569 11.55 -25.03 -11.64
N GLN A 570 10.92 -25.47 -12.73
CA GLN A 570 11.55 -26.33 -13.71
C GLN A 570 12.75 -25.67 -14.39
N LYS A 571 12.62 -24.40 -14.79
CA LYS A 571 13.70 -23.64 -15.44
C LYS A 571 14.91 -23.46 -14.53
N TYR A 572 14.69 -22.97 -13.32
CA TYR A 572 15.78 -22.52 -12.44
C TYR A 572 16.31 -23.64 -11.54
N PHE A 573 15.47 -24.58 -11.13
CA PHE A 573 15.85 -25.65 -10.20
C PHE A 573 15.82 -27.05 -10.81
N GLY A 574 15.37 -27.19 -12.08
CA GLY A 574 15.31 -28.47 -12.78
C GLY A 574 14.19 -29.40 -12.34
N ARG A 575 13.30 -28.96 -11.44
CA ARG A 575 12.25 -29.81 -10.85
C ARG A 575 11.01 -29.01 -10.43
N GLU A 576 9.86 -29.69 -10.44
CA GLU A 576 8.64 -29.25 -9.77
C GLU A 576 8.46 -30.05 -8.48
N PRO A 577 8.35 -29.41 -7.30
CA PRO A 577 8.20 -30.13 -6.04
C PRO A 577 6.86 -30.85 -5.91
N GLU A 578 6.89 -32.09 -5.43
CA GLU A 578 5.67 -32.86 -5.11
C GLU A 578 5.13 -32.55 -3.70
N HIS A 579 6.01 -32.12 -2.78
CA HIS A 579 5.66 -31.82 -1.40
C HIS A 579 5.52 -30.32 -1.15
N ILE A 580 4.52 -29.97 -0.34
CA ILE A 580 4.17 -28.56 -0.06
C ILE A 580 5.31 -27.80 0.62
N ASP A 581 6.11 -28.46 1.47
CA ASP A 581 7.19 -27.81 2.19
C ASP A 581 8.29 -27.30 1.23
N GLU A 582 8.73 -28.15 0.30
CA GLU A 582 9.69 -27.75 -0.73
C GLU A 582 9.08 -26.72 -1.69
N TRP A 583 7.80 -26.90 -2.08
CA TRP A 583 7.12 -25.96 -2.96
C TRP A 583 7.05 -24.54 -2.37
N LEU A 584 6.68 -24.41 -1.09
CA LEU A 584 6.64 -23.12 -0.38
C LEU A 584 8.03 -22.48 -0.32
N TYR A 585 9.06 -23.26 0.01
CA TYR A 585 10.44 -22.80 0.04
C TYR A 585 10.91 -22.26 -1.30
N LEU A 586 10.76 -23.04 -2.38
CA LEU A 586 11.21 -22.62 -3.71
C LEU A 586 10.39 -21.42 -4.22
N ALA A 587 9.11 -21.32 -3.89
CA ALA A 587 8.29 -20.16 -4.23
C ALA A 587 8.77 -18.88 -3.52
N HIS A 588 9.20 -18.97 -2.26
CA HIS A 588 9.82 -17.85 -1.54
C HIS A 588 11.20 -17.47 -2.10
N VAL A 589 12.03 -18.46 -2.45
CA VAL A 589 13.34 -18.22 -3.08
C VAL A 589 13.18 -17.52 -4.43
N LEU A 590 12.24 -17.97 -5.27
CA LEU A 590 11.96 -17.33 -6.57
C LEU A 590 11.57 -15.87 -6.42
N GLN A 591 10.67 -15.54 -5.49
CA GLN A 591 10.29 -14.14 -5.23
C GLN A 591 11.48 -13.33 -4.75
N GLY A 592 12.19 -13.78 -3.71
CA GLY A 592 13.31 -13.03 -3.14
C GLY A 592 14.42 -12.74 -4.15
N ARG A 593 14.76 -13.71 -5.00
CA ARG A 593 15.76 -13.52 -6.06
C ARG A 593 15.27 -12.58 -7.15
N ALA A 594 14.02 -12.72 -7.62
CA ALA A 594 13.44 -11.82 -8.63
C ALA A 594 13.48 -10.36 -8.17
N LEU A 595 13.09 -10.12 -6.92
CA LEU A 595 13.05 -8.77 -6.33
C LEU A 595 14.45 -8.21 -6.10
N THR A 596 15.43 -9.06 -5.72
CA THR A 596 16.85 -8.66 -5.63
C THR A 596 17.38 -8.21 -6.98
N ILE A 597 17.15 -9.01 -8.03
CA ILE A 597 17.56 -8.69 -9.40
C ILE A 597 16.98 -7.34 -9.83
N ALA A 598 15.67 -7.15 -9.66
CA ALA A 598 15.01 -5.90 -10.00
C ALA A 598 15.59 -4.72 -9.22
N ALA A 599 15.64 -4.79 -7.89
CA ALA A 599 16.08 -3.69 -7.05
C ALA A 599 17.53 -3.27 -7.31
N GLU A 600 18.45 -4.23 -7.43
CA GLU A 600 19.85 -3.93 -7.70
C GLU A 600 20.03 -3.36 -9.11
N TRP A 601 19.36 -3.92 -10.13
CA TRP A 601 19.46 -3.43 -11.50
C TRP A 601 18.98 -1.99 -11.64
N HIS A 602 17.78 -1.68 -11.12
CA HIS A 602 17.21 -0.33 -11.22
C HIS A 602 18.07 0.70 -10.47
N ARG A 603 18.56 0.35 -9.26
CA ARG A 603 19.42 1.24 -8.48
C ARG A 603 20.80 1.44 -9.07
N LEU A 604 21.38 0.43 -9.73
CA LEU A 604 22.66 0.56 -10.41
C LEU A 604 22.59 1.56 -11.59
N HIS A 605 21.41 1.72 -12.20
CA HIS A 605 21.21 2.60 -13.35
C HIS A 605 20.70 4.01 -12.99
N GLN A 606 20.81 4.43 -11.74
CA GLN A 606 20.63 5.85 -11.41
C GLN A 606 21.72 6.71 -12.08
N PRO A 607 21.44 7.96 -12.50
CA PRO A 607 20.19 8.70 -12.33
C PRO A 607 19.18 8.48 -13.47
N ARG A 608 19.44 7.58 -14.43
CA ARG A 608 18.48 7.30 -15.50
C ARG A 608 17.20 6.72 -14.92
N CYS A 609 17.33 5.64 -14.14
CA CYS A 609 16.23 5.13 -13.34
C CYS A 609 16.22 5.87 -12.00
N ALA A 610 15.10 6.48 -11.64
CA ALA A 610 14.94 7.27 -10.42
C ALA A 610 14.04 6.60 -9.38
N GLY A 611 13.52 5.39 -9.65
CA GLY A 611 12.79 4.66 -8.63
C GLY A 611 12.28 3.29 -9.05
N LEU A 612 12.01 2.48 -8.02
CA LEU A 612 11.39 1.17 -8.09
C LEU A 612 10.37 1.04 -6.95
N LEU A 613 9.11 0.88 -7.33
CA LEU A 613 8.02 0.45 -6.45
C LEU A 613 7.59 -0.96 -6.85
N THR A 614 7.81 -1.93 -5.97
CA THR A 614 7.37 -3.31 -6.23
C THR A 614 5.86 -3.44 -6.08
N TRP A 615 5.24 -4.29 -6.89
CA TRP A 615 3.92 -4.84 -6.63
C TRP A 615 4.12 -6.14 -5.86
N GLN A 616 3.67 -6.30 -4.62
CA GLN A 616 3.04 -5.30 -3.73
C GLN A 616 3.59 -5.43 -2.30
N LEU A 617 3.22 -4.52 -1.39
CA LEU A 617 3.74 -4.53 -0.02
C LEU A 617 3.04 -5.60 0.83
N ASN A 618 1.72 -5.48 0.93
CA ASN A 618 0.87 -6.14 1.93
C ASN A 618 -0.26 -6.96 1.28
N ASP A 619 -1.03 -7.69 2.10
CA ASP A 619 -2.17 -8.52 1.68
C ASP A 619 -3.41 -8.28 2.53
N CYS A 620 -4.60 -8.42 1.91
CA CYS A 620 -5.89 -8.39 2.60
C CYS A 620 -6.38 -9.78 3.06
N TRP A 621 -5.81 -10.87 2.55
CA TRP A 621 -6.19 -12.25 2.87
C TRP A 621 -5.02 -13.24 2.65
N ALA A 622 -5.16 -14.48 3.10
CA ALA A 622 -4.14 -15.52 2.89
C ALA A 622 -4.22 -16.04 1.45
N GLY A 623 -3.30 -15.58 0.59
CA GLY A 623 -3.27 -15.86 -0.84
C GLY A 623 -1.87 -16.20 -1.37
N LEU A 624 -1.84 -16.53 -2.66
CA LEU A 624 -0.61 -16.56 -3.47
C LEU A 624 -0.58 -15.23 -4.21
N THR A 625 0.17 -14.27 -3.68
CA THR A 625 0.14 -12.87 -4.13
C THR A 625 1.56 -12.36 -4.31
N TRP A 626 1.70 -11.13 -4.80
CA TRP A 626 3.00 -10.48 -4.93
C TRP A 626 3.47 -9.79 -3.65
N SER A 627 2.74 -9.91 -2.54
CA SER A 627 3.10 -9.24 -1.30
C SER A 627 4.43 -9.75 -0.76
N VAL A 628 5.14 -8.89 -0.02
CA VAL A 628 6.30 -9.27 0.80
C VAL A 628 5.96 -9.32 2.30
N ILE A 629 4.80 -8.80 2.68
CA ILE A 629 4.18 -8.93 4.01
C ILE A 629 2.81 -9.58 3.82
N ASP A 630 2.58 -10.73 4.45
CA ASP A 630 1.30 -11.42 4.30
C ASP A 630 0.16 -10.80 5.15
N SER A 631 -1.06 -11.31 5.00
CA SER A 631 -2.25 -10.78 5.70
C SER A 631 -2.25 -10.99 7.21
N GLY A 632 -1.40 -11.88 7.73
CA GLY A 632 -1.12 -12.02 9.16
C GLY A 632 -0.13 -10.97 9.67
N GLY A 633 0.47 -10.18 8.78
CA GLY A 633 1.50 -9.21 9.07
C GLY A 633 2.90 -9.80 9.22
N ARG A 634 3.11 -11.01 8.68
CA ARG A 634 4.38 -11.74 8.77
C ARG A 634 5.23 -11.42 7.55
N LEU A 635 6.53 -11.23 7.79
CA LEU A 635 7.49 -10.93 6.73
C LEU A 635 7.78 -12.20 5.93
N LYS A 636 7.61 -12.13 4.61
CA LYS A 636 8.05 -13.20 3.70
C LYS A 636 9.56 -13.08 3.46
N PRO A 637 10.26 -14.15 3.04
CA PRO A 637 11.67 -14.07 2.64
C PRO A 637 11.96 -12.98 1.59
N GLY A 638 11.00 -12.68 0.70
CA GLY A 638 11.11 -11.57 -0.25
C GLY A 638 11.29 -10.19 0.39
N TRP A 639 10.75 -9.96 1.60
CA TRP A 639 10.97 -8.71 2.34
C TRP A 639 12.43 -8.56 2.77
N HIS A 640 13.07 -9.63 3.25
CA HIS A 640 14.48 -9.60 3.66
C HIS A 640 15.41 -9.39 2.45
N ALA A 641 15.05 -9.98 1.31
CA ALA A 641 15.74 -9.72 0.04
C ALA A 641 15.68 -8.23 -0.33
N LEU A 642 14.49 -7.61 -0.31
CA LEU A 642 14.34 -6.18 -0.56
C LEU A 642 15.06 -5.33 0.48
N ARG A 643 15.02 -5.67 1.77
CA ARG A 643 15.76 -4.95 2.82
C ARG A 643 17.24 -4.82 2.47
N ARG A 644 17.87 -5.91 2.02
CA ARG A 644 19.28 -5.91 1.58
C ARG A 644 19.46 -5.14 0.27
N ALA A 645 18.63 -5.42 -0.73
CA ALA A 645 18.72 -4.77 -2.04
C ALA A 645 18.39 -3.26 -2.01
N PHE A 646 17.72 -2.76 -0.96
CA PHE A 646 17.45 -1.35 -0.69
C PHE A 646 18.36 -0.74 0.39
N ALA A 647 19.35 -1.48 0.89
CA ALA A 647 20.28 -0.96 1.89
C ALA A 647 21.00 0.32 1.38
N PRO A 648 21.41 1.22 2.30
CA PRO A 648 22.06 2.48 1.92
C PRO A 648 23.32 2.32 1.06
N ARG A 649 24.05 1.21 1.21
CA ARG A 649 25.19 0.84 0.37
C ARG A 649 25.02 -0.61 -0.08
N VAL A 650 25.12 -0.84 -1.38
CA VAL A 650 24.98 -2.18 -1.98
C VAL A 650 26.10 -2.42 -2.97
N THR A 651 26.78 -3.56 -2.82
CA THR A 651 27.61 -4.13 -3.88
C THR A 651 26.75 -5.07 -4.70
N THR A 652 26.85 -5.02 -6.02
CA THR A 652 26.10 -5.88 -6.94
C THR A 652 26.98 -6.38 -8.07
N ILE A 653 26.70 -7.56 -8.59
CA ILE A 653 27.39 -8.13 -9.75
C ILE A 653 26.33 -8.38 -10.83
N GLN A 654 26.51 -7.77 -11.99
CA GLN A 654 25.48 -7.72 -13.03
C GLN A 654 26.05 -8.07 -14.40
N PRO A 655 25.31 -8.80 -15.25
CA PRO A 655 25.67 -8.98 -16.65
C PRO A 655 25.31 -7.71 -17.43
N ILE A 656 26.31 -6.94 -17.86
CA ILE A 656 26.15 -5.69 -18.63
C ILE A 656 26.91 -5.86 -19.94
N ASP A 657 26.21 -5.68 -21.06
CA ASP A 657 26.76 -5.81 -22.41
C ASP A 657 27.55 -7.13 -22.63
N GLY A 658 27.00 -8.23 -22.11
CA GLY A 658 27.61 -9.57 -22.21
C GLY A 658 28.81 -9.82 -21.30
N ARG A 659 29.14 -8.89 -20.40
CA ARG A 659 30.24 -9.01 -19.42
C ARG A 659 29.72 -9.00 -17.99
N VAL A 660 30.37 -9.76 -17.11
CA VAL A 660 30.06 -9.74 -15.68
C VAL A 660 30.77 -8.55 -15.04
N MET A 661 30.00 -7.57 -14.61
CA MET A 661 30.49 -6.28 -14.10
C MET A 661 30.22 -6.14 -12.61
N LEU A 662 31.19 -5.56 -11.89
CA LEU A 662 31.04 -5.18 -10.49
C LEU A 662 30.48 -3.76 -10.38
N GLY A 663 29.33 -3.61 -9.74
CA GLY A 663 28.66 -2.34 -9.49
C GLY A 663 28.55 -2.00 -8.01
N LEU A 664 28.59 -0.71 -7.70
CA LEU A 664 28.39 -0.14 -6.37
C LEU A 664 27.24 0.86 -6.41
N ILE A 665 26.40 0.84 -5.38
CA ILE A 665 25.27 1.75 -5.20
C ILE A 665 25.41 2.44 -3.85
N ASN A 666 25.45 3.77 -3.84
CA ASN A 666 25.59 4.58 -2.63
C ASN A 666 24.44 5.57 -2.49
N ASP A 667 23.46 5.24 -1.65
CA ASP A 667 22.38 6.16 -1.27
C ASP A 667 22.75 6.99 -0.04
N THR A 668 23.99 7.01 0.43
CA THR A 668 24.38 7.83 1.59
C THR A 668 24.72 9.28 1.17
N PRO A 669 24.67 10.28 2.07
CA PRO A 669 25.06 11.65 1.72
C PRO A 669 26.58 11.82 1.62
N GLU A 670 27.35 10.80 1.93
CA GLU A 670 28.82 10.82 1.92
C GLU A 670 29.34 9.95 0.77
N PRO A 671 30.38 10.42 0.03
CA PRO A 671 31.07 9.55 -0.91
C PRO A 671 31.75 8.38 -0.18
N PHE A 672 31.99 7.30 -0.90
CA PHE A 672 32.84 6.21 -0.44
C PHE A 672 34.10 6.15 -1.28
N GLU A 673 35.24 6.04 -0.60
CA GLU A 673 36.55 5.74 -1.17
C GLU A 673 37.15 4.62 -0.31
N GLY A 674 37.46 3.48 -0.92
CA GLY A 674 37.92 2.32 -0.17
C GLY A 674 38.35 1.16 -1.04
N VAL A 675 38.61 0.03 -0.39
CA VAL A 675 39.11 -1.18 -1.05
C VAL A 675 38.06 -2.29 -0.95
N LEU A 676 37.69 -2.83 -2.10
CA LEU A 676 36.89 -4.04 -2.22
C LEU A 676 37.81 -5.26 -2.28
N THR A 677 37.36 -6.37 -1.72
CA THR A 677 38.00 -7.68 -1.85
C THR A 677 37.14 -8.52 -2.77
N VAL A 678 37.66 -8.85 -3.94
CA VAL A 678 37.01 -9.66 -4.97
C VAL A 678 37.70 -11.01 -4.98
N ARG A 679 36.94 -12.08 -4.77
CA ARG A 679 37.48 -13.44 -4.66
C ARG A 679 36.74 -14.38 -5.59
N ARG A 680 37.47 -15.30 -6.21
CA ARG A 680 36.91 -16.46 -6.91
C ARG A 680 37.13 -17.69 -6.03
N VAL A 681 36.03 -18.32 -5.61
CA VAL A 681 36.02 -19.35 -4.57
C VAL A 681 35.33 -20.59 -5.12
N GLY A 682 35.90 -21.76 -4.87
CA GLY A 682 35.26 -23.05 -5.16
C GLY A 682 34.19 -23.39 -4.14
N PHE A 683 33.22 -24.23 -4.52
CA PHE A 683 32.18 -24.73 -3.59
C PHE A 683 32.74 -25.62 -2.47
N ASP A 684 34.00 -26.07 -2.61
CA ASP A 684 34.79 -26.76 -1.60
C ASP A 684 35.52 -25.81 -0.62
N GLY A 685 35.42 -24.49 -0.85
CA GLY A 685 36.00 -23.44 -0.01
C GLY A 685 37.40 -23.04 -0.42
N ARG A 686 38.00 -23.68 -1.44
CA ARG A 686 39.32 -23.28 -1.93
C ARG A 686 39.21 -21.95 -2.65
N GLU A 687 40.02 -20.99 -2.22
CA GLU A 687 40.15 -19.73 -2.90
C GLU A 687 41.08 -19.91 -4.11
N ALA A 688 40.52 -19.69 -5.30
CA ALA A 688 41.26 -19.81 -6.55
C ALA A 688 42.01 -18.52 -6.90
N CYS A 689 41.46 -17.37 -6.52
CA CYS A 689 42.06 -16.05 -6.74
C CYS A 689 41.45 -15.02 -5.78
N GLU A 690 42.28 -14.09 -5.30
CA GLU A 690 41.86 -12.87 -4.60
C GLU A 690 42.47 -11.64 -5.28
N ARG A 691 41.67 -10.58 -5.39
CA ARG A 691 42.10 -9.26 -5.82
C ARG A 691 41.53 -8.20 -4.89
N ARG A 692 42.39 -7.26 -4.51
CA ARG A 692 41.96 -6.01 -3.87
C ARG A 692 41.79 -4.94 -4.95
N ALA A 693 40.61 -4.31 -4.99
CA ALA A 693 40.25 -3.28 -5.96
C ALA A 693 39.91 -1.98 -5.24
N GLU A 694 40.63 -0.91 -5.54
CA GLU A 694 40.25 0.43 -5.10
C GLU A 694 38.98 0.86 -5.83
N ALA A 695 38.03 1.43 -5.09
CA ALA A 695 36.77 1.89 -5.64
C ALA A 695 36.36 3.22 -5.01
N ARG A 696 35.74 4.06 -5.85
CA ARG A 696 35.11 5.31 -5.43
C ARG A 696 33.69 5.35 -5.97
N VAL A 697 32.74 5.74 -5.13
CA VAL A 697 31.36 6.04 -5.54
C VAL A 697 30.90 7.28 -4.80
N ASP A 698 30.42 8.27 -5.55
CA ASP A 698 29.98 9.55 -4.98
C ASP A 698 28.73 9.39 -4.10
N ALA A 699 28.38 10.45 -3.39
CA ALA A 699 27.14 10.49 -2.60
C ALA A 699 25.91 10.43 -3.53
N ARG A 700 24.91 9.60 -3.18
CA ARG A 700 23.65 9.42 -3.96
C ARG A 700 23.89 9.09 -5.43
N SER A 701 24.77 8.14 -5.68
CA SER A 701 25.09 7.70 -7.04
C SER A 701 25.39 6.21 -7.09
N SER A 702 25.61 5.72 -8.29
CA SER A 702 26.12 4.38 -8.56
C SER A 702 27.36 4.45 -9.44
N ALA A 703 28.17 3.39 -9.40
CA ALA A 703 29.37 3.28 -10.21
C ALA A 703 29.58 1.82 -10.64
N ILE A 704 30.04 1.63 -11.89
CA ILE A 704 30.57 0.34 -12.35
C ILE A 704 32.09 0.38 -12.16
N VAL A 705 32.61 -0.49 -11.31
CA VAL A 705 34.03 -0.53 -10.92
C VAL A 705 34.90 -1.18 -12.00
N GLY A 706 34.38 -2.23 -12.65
CA GLY A 706 35.10 -2.92 -13.72
C GLY A 706 34.61 -4.35 -13.96
N GLY A 707 35.22 -5.05 -14.91
CA GLY A 707 34.88 -6.43 -15.23
C GLY A 707 35.39 -7.41 -14.19
N VAL A 708 34.54 -8.32 -13.72
CA VAL A 708 34.92 -9.35 -12.74
C VAL A 708 36.03 -10.26 -13.28
N ALA A 709 35.93 -10.66 -14.55
CA ALA A 709 36.96 -11.49 -15.20
C ALA A 709 38.32 -10.77 -15.31
N GLU A 710 38.34 -9.44 -15.41
CA GLU A 710 39.57 -8.64 -15.43
C GLU A 710 40.22 -8.57 -14.04
N MET A 711 39.42 -8.70 -12.97
CA MET A 711 39.89 -8.65 -11.59
C MET A 711 40.40 -10.00 -11.08
N VAL A 712 39.68 -11.10 -11.35
CA VAL A 712 39.94 -12.44 -10.76
C VAL A 712 39.97 -13.60 -11.77
N GLY A 713 39.96 -13.29 -13.08
CA GLY A 713 39.88 -14.28 -14.15
C GLY A 713 38.47 -14.86 -14.33
N GLY A 714 38.29 -15.64 -15.41
CA GLY A 714 37.09 -16.48 -15.58
C GLY A 714 37.09 -17.67 -14.62
N ALA A 715 35.93 -18.36 -14.50
CA ALA A 715 35.83 -19.59 -13.73
C ALA A 715 36.76 -20.67 -14.30
N GLY A 716 37.44 -21.41 -13.42
CA GLY A 716 38.12 -22.65 -13.81
C GLY A 716 37.10 -23.74 -14.16
N ASP A 717 36.05 -23.85 -13.34
CA ASP A 717 34.83 -24.59 -13.63
C ASP A 717 33.61 -23.75 -13.19
N GLU A 718 32.81 -23.32 -14.16
CA GLU A 718 31.60 -22.52 -13.94
C GLU A 718 30.53 -23.25 -13.12
N ARG A 719 30.60 -24.58 -13.02
CA ARG A 719 29.62 -25.38 -12.27
C ARG A 719 29.94 -25.42 -10.77
N SER A 720 31.18 -25.16 -10.36
CA SER A 720 31.66 -25.40 -9.00
C SER A 720 32.41 -24.23 -8.37
N GLU A 721 32.41 -23.07 -9.03
CA GLU A 721 33.01 -21.84 -8.52
C GLU A 721 31.98 -20.69 -8.46
N LEU A 722 32.25 -19.69 -7.61
CA LEU A 722 31.51 -18.45 -7.55
C LEU A 722 32.44 -17.27 -7.30
N VAL A 723 31.94 -16.06 -7.52
CA VAL A 723 32.61 -14.82 -7.14
C VAL A 723 31.98 -14.26 -5.87
N VAL A 724 32.84 -13.78 -4.97
CA VAL A 724 32.49 -13.17 -3.70
C VAL A 724 33.09 -11.78 -3.65
N VAL A 725 32.29 -10.76 -3.36
CA VAL A 725 32.78 -9.38 -3.21
C VAL A 725 32.34 -8.79 -1.88
N GLU A 726 33.32 -8.25 -1.15
CA GLU A 726 33.16 -7.66 0.17
C GLU A 726 33.90 -6.31 0.25
N GLY A 727 33.56 -5.47 1.24
CA GLY A 727 34.23 -4.18 1.49
C GLY A 727 33.36 -2.94 1.26
N PHE A 728 32.13 -3.11 0.74
CA PHE A 728 31.17 -2.01 0.57
C PHE A 728 29.72 -2.49 0.77
N GLY A 729 29.14 -2.18 1.93
CA GLY A 729 27.79 -2.66 2.27
C GLY A 729 27.73 -4.17 2.45
N GLU A 730 26.60 -4.77 2.05
CA GLU A 730 26.41 -6.23 2.08
C GLU A 730 27.27 -6.94 1.03
N ARG A 731 27.66 -8.19 1.34
CA ARG A 731 28.43 -9.06 0.44
C ARG A 731 27.64 -9.40 -0.82
N ALA A 732 28.27 -9.27 -1.99
CA ALA A 732 27.73 -9.72 -3.26
C ALA A 732 28.25 -11.11 -3.63
N LEU A 733 27.39 -11.91 -4.27
CA LEU A 733 27.72 -13.24 -4.77
C LEU A 733 27.31 -13.35 -6.24
N TRP A 734 28.17 -13.96 -7.06
CA TRP A 734 27.85 -14.28 -8.45
C TRP A 734 28.13 -15.73 -8.76
N PHE A 735 27.11 -16.41 -9.26
CA PHE A 735 27.19 -17.78 -9.74
C PHE A 735 27.21 -17.75 -11.26
N TRP A 736 28.07 -18.57 -11.88
CA TRP A 736 28.30 -18.53 -13.33
C TRP A 736 27.18 -19.18 -14.15
N ARG A 737 26.34 -20.00 -13.50
CA ARG A 737 25.26 -20.77 -14.12
C ARG A 737 24.00 -20.75 -13.25
N ASP A 738 22.87 -21.09 -13.87
CA ASP A 738 21.62 -21.34 -13.15
C ASP A 738 21.76 -22.57 -12.24
N ASP A 739 20.96 -22.63 -11.15
CA ASP A 739 21.11 -23.67 -10.12
C ASP A 739 21.00 -25.11 -10.66
N VAL A 740 20.21 -25.33 -11.71
CA VAL A 740 20.07 -26.62 -12.38
C VAL A 740 21.40 -27.14 -12.97
N ASP A 741 22.30 -26.24 -13.33
CA ASP A 741 23.59 -26.55 -13.94
C ASP A 741 24.76 -26.54 -12.95
N LEU A 742 24.56 -26.06 -11.72
CA LEU A 742 25.58 -25.99 -10.69
C LEU A 742 25.81 -27.35 -10.04
N ALA A 743 27.08 -27.71 -9.84
CA ALA A 743 27.53 -28.94 -9.22
C ALA A 743 27.52 -28.83 -7.69
N TYR A 744 26.34 -28.62 -7.11
CA TYR A 744 26.18 -28.56 -5.67
C TYR A 744 26.57 -29.88 -4.99
N GLY A 745 27.42 -29.78 -3.95
CA GLY A 745 27.67 -30.88 -3.04
C GLY A 745 26.53 -31.09 -2.03
N VAL A 746 26.63 -32.15 -1.21
CA VAL A 746 25.72 -32.37 -0.09
C VAL A 746 25.92 -31.24 0.94
N PRO A 747 24.87 -30.51 1.36
CA PRO A 747 25.01 -29.42 2.30
C PRO A 747 25.31 -29.95 3.70
N VAL A 748 26.45 -29.55 4.27
CA VAL A 748 26.82 -29.86 5.65
C VAL A 748 26.87 -28.55 6.44
N CYS A 749 25.91 -28.37 7.34
CA CYS A 749 25.84 -27.22 8.23
C CYS A 749 25.60 -27.69 9.66
N ARG A 750 26.53 -27.38 10.57
CA ARG A 750 26.39 -27.68 12.00
C ARG A 750 25.75 -26.47 12.67
N GLY A 751 24.70 -26.70 13.44
CA GLY A 751 24.00 -25.66 14.18
C GLY A 751 24.02 -25.90 15.68
N ARG A 752 23.98 -24.81 16.46
CA ARG A 752 23.57 -24.82 17.87
C ARG A 752 22.49 -23.79 18.09
N VAL A 753 21.50 -24.11 18.91
CA VAL A 753 20.46 -23.16 19.32
C VAL A 753 20.64 -22.82 20.79
N GLU A 754 20.60 -21.54 21.09
CA GLU A 754 20.65 -21.00 22.45
C GLU A 754 19.40 -20.16 22.69
N LYS A 755 18.72 -20.40 23.83
CA LYS A 755 17.60 -19.53 24.24
C LYS A 755 18.18 -18.20 24.71
N VAL A 756 17.65 -17.11 24.21
CA VAL A 756 18.03 -15.74 24.58
C VAL A 756 16.79 -14.96 25.02
N ASP A 757 17.00 -13.75 25.54
CA ASP A 757 15.86 -12.89 25.87
C ASP A 757 15.02 -12.59 24.62
N GLY A 758 13.71 -12.83 24.73
CA GLY A 758 12.76 -12.66 23.63
C GLY A 758 12.89 -13.63 22.45
N GLY A 759 13.62 -14.75 22.57
CA GLY A 759 13.70 -15.74 21.48
C GLY A 759 14.86 -16.74 21.55
N TYR A 760 15.45 -17.02 20.39
CA TYR A 760 16.50 -18.03 20.18
C TYR A 760 17.57 -17.52 19.21
N GLU A 761 18.84 -17.77 19.52
CA GLU A 761 19.97 -17.61 18.59
C GLU A 761 20.34 -18.95 17.95
N LEU A 762 20.43 -18.98 16.63
CA LEU A 762 20.88 -20.12 15.85
C LEU A 762 22.30 -19.82 15.34
N ARG A 763 23.30 -20.48 15.91
CA ARG A 763 24.70 -20.37 15.48
C ARG A 763 25.00 -21.47 14.47
N LEU A 764 25.06 -21.09 13.20
CA LEU A 764 25.30 -21.96 12.06
C LEU A 764 26.78 -21.93 11.67
N HIS A 765 27.33 -23.09 11.32
CA HIS A 765 28.67 -23.27 10.77
C HIS A 765 28.57 -24.17 9.53
N ALA A 766 28.78 -23.59 8.36
CA ALA A 766 28.74 -24.29 7.10
C ALA A 766 30.09 -24.97 6.83
N GLU A 767 30.11 -26.28 6.61
CA GLU A 767 31.32 -27.02 6.21
C GLU A 767 31.43 -27.15 4.68
N THR A 768 30.30 -27.00 3.99
CA THR A 768 30.19 -26.89 2.53
C THR A 768 29.45 -25.60 2.16
N LEU A 769 29.32 -25.29 0.88
CA LEU A 769 28.41 -24.23 0.44
C LEU A 769 26.97 -24.59 0.85
N VAL A 770 26.26 -23.63 1.46
CA VAL A 770 24.84 -23.75 1.81
C VAL A 770 24.10 -22.58 1.20
N ARG A 771 23.23 -22.83 0.21
CA ARG A 771 22.61 -21.80 -0.62
C ARG A 771 21.21 -21.46 -0.11
N ASP A 772 20.95 -20.15 0.05
CA ASP A 772 19.65 -19.56 0.39
C ASP A 772 18.95 -20.18 1.59
N VAL A 773 19.62 -20.23 2.74
CA VAL A 773 19.03 -20.65 4.02
C VAL A 773 17.80 -19.82 4.32
N VAL A 774 16.67 -20.51 4.52
CA VAL A 774 15.40 -19.96 5.00
C VAL A 774 15.02 -20.68 6.28
N ILE A 775 14.65 -19.90 7.30
CA ILE A 775 14.11 -20.41 8.57
C ILE A 775 12.64 -20.00 8.61
N GLU A 776 11.72 -20.95 8.64
CA GLU A 776 10.28 -20.71 8.73
C GLU A 776 9.79 -20.99 10.17
N PRO A 777 10.09 -20.12 11.16
CA PRO A 777 9.77 -20.38 12.55
C PRO A 777 8.27 -20.32 12.83
N THR A 778 7.47 -19.80 11.90
CA THR A 778 6.00 -19.74 12.01
C THR A 778 5.36 -21.14 12.09
N ARG A 779 6.09 -22.18 11.67
CA ARG A 779 5.74 -23.60 11.85
C ARG A 779 5.74 -24.05 13.31
N LEU A 780 6.46 -23.34 14.18
CA LEU A 780 6.59 -23.65 15.60
C LEU A 780 5.73 -22.71 16.45
N SER A 781 5.68 -21.41 16.12
CA SER A 781 4.77 -20.44 16.72
C SER A 781 4.38 -19.37 15.73
N GLY A 782 3.09 -19.04 15.64
CA GLY A 782 2.57 -18.08 14.65
C GLY A 782 3.05 -16.63 14.83
N ASP A 783 3.66 -16.30 15.98
CA ASP A 783 4.27 -14.98 16.24
C ASP A 783 5.79 -14.95 16.02
N ALA A 784 6.40 -16.10 15.71
CA ALA A 784 7.85 -16.21 15.59
C ALA A 784 8.36 -15.62 14.27
N GLU A 785 9.45 -14.87 14.34
CA GLU A 785 10.06 -14.16 13.21
C GLU A 785 11.57 -14.33 13.23
N CYS A 786 12.17 -14.63 12.08
CA CYS A 786 13.62 -14.66 11.91
C CYS A 786 14.13 -13.29 11.46
N ASP A 787 15.26 -12.84 12.00
CA ASP A 787 15.86 -11.54 11.68
C ASP A 787 16.39 -11.44 10.25
N ASP A 788 16.76 -12.55 9.63
CA ASP A 788 17.28 -12.63 8.26
C ASP A 788 16.82 -13.91 7.52
N GLN A 789 16.73 -13.83 6.20
CA GLN A 789 16.28 -14.92 5.31
C GLN A 789 17.05 -14.92 4.00
N LEU A 790 17.07 -16.06 3.29
CA LEU A 790 17.78 -16.24 2.01
C LEU A 790 19.29 -16.00 2.15
N VAL A 791 19.88 -16.56 3.21
CA VAL A 791 21.29 -16.38 3.53
C VAL A 791 22.12 -17.48 2.88
N THR A 792 23.12 -17.11 2.08
CA THR A 792 24.09 -18.08 1.55
C THR A 792 25.35 -18.08 2.40
N LEU A 793 25.76 -19.26 2.84
CA LEU A 793 26.96 -19.49 3.67
C LEU A 793 28.04 -20.20 2.85
N LEU A 794 29.24 -19.63 2.84
CA LEU A 794 30.41 -20.25 2.22
C LEU A 794 30.98 -21.37 3.10
N PRO A 795 31.74 -22.33 2.54
CA PRO A 795 32.48 -23.31 3.33
C PRO A 795 33.37 -22.65 4.40
N GLY A 796 33.25 -23.12 5.65
CA GLY A 796 33.93 -22.56 6.82
C GLY A 796 33.24 -21.35 7.47
N GLU A 797 32.20 -20.79 6.84
CA GLU A 797 31.51 -19.60 7.33
C GLU A 797 30.67 -19.90 8.57
N ARG A 798 30.67 -18.95 9.50
CA ARG A 798 29.78 -18.94 10.67
C ARG A 798 28.81 -17.78 10.57
N ARG A 799 27.55 -18.04 10.88
CA ARG A 799 26.48 -17.05 10.92
C ARG A 799 25.59 -17.28 12.13
N THR A 800 25.22 -16.21 12.81
CA THR A 800 24.17 -16.23 13.83
C THR A 800 22.91 -15.64 13.23
N LEU A 801 21.79 -16.33 13.41
CA LEU A 801 20.44 -15.86 13.06
C LEU A 801 19.58 -15.84 14.32
N THR A 802 18.73 -14.84 14.46
CA THR A 802 17.88 -14.66 15.65
C THR A 802 16.43 -14.93 15.30
N VAL A 803 15.79 -15.84 16.03
CA VAL A 803 14.34 -16.06 15.97
C VAL A 803 13.71 -15.42 17.20
N ARG A 804 12.92 -14.37 16.99
CA ARG A 804 12.16 -13.67 18.04
C ARG A 804 10.77 -14.25 18.18
N THR A 805 10.29 -14.43 19.40
CA THR A 805 8.93 -14.90 19.70
C THR A 805 8.59 -14.64 21.17
N LYS A 806 7.30 -14.55 21.50
CA LYS A 806 6.81 -14.51 22.89
C LYS A 806 6.61 -15.91 23.46
N GLY A 807 6.56 -16.94 22.62
CA GLY A 807 6.32 -18.32 23.01
C GLY A 807 7.61 -19.12 23.23
N GLU A 808 7.48 -20.29 23.84
CA GLU A 808 8.55 -21.29 23.86
C GLU A 808 8.47 -22.16 22.60
N LEU A 809 9.61 -22.39 21.97
CA LEU A 809 9.76 -23.23 20.78
C LEU A 809 10.50 -24.52 21.13
N GLU A 810 10.19 -25.58 20.38
CA GLU A 810 11.01 -26.79 20.33
C GLU A 810 12.34 -26.47 19.63
N ALA A 811 13.32 -25.98 20.40
CA ALA A 811 14.56 -25.36 19.90
C ALA A 811 15.31 -26.21 18.86
N GLU A 812 15.39 -27.53 19.04
CA GLU A 812 16.07 -28.42 18.09
C GLU A 812 15.45 -28.41 16.69
N ARG A 813 14.15 -28.15 16.57
CA ARG A 813 13.47 -28.11 15.27
C ARG A 813 13.88 -26.89 14.45
N LEU A 814 14.36 -25.82 15.07
CA LEU A 814 14.89 -24.65 14.36
C LEU A 814 16.12 -24.98 13.48
N LEU A 815 16.77 -26.13 13.70
CA LEU A 815 17.92 -26.59 12.92
C LEU A 815 17.59 -27.72 11.95
N ARG A 816 16.32 -28.08 11.79
CA ARG A 816 15.90 -29.24 10.97
C ARG A 816 14.84 -28.84 9.95
N PRO A 817 14.80 -29.49 8.77
CA PRO A 817 13.66 -29.37 7.88
C PRO A 817 12.35 -29.82 8.55
N PRO A 818 11.19 -29.25 8.17
CA PRO A 818 11.02 -28.19 7.17
C PRO A 818 11.13 -26.77 7.77
N VAL A 819 11.64 -26.61 9.00
CA VAL A 819 11.79 -25.27 9.61
C VAL A 819 13.01 -24.57 9.03
N LEU A 820 14.18 -25.23 9.03
CA LEU A 820 15.37 -24.75 8.33
C LEU A 820 15.53 -25.50 7.02
N MET A 821 15.49 -24.79 5.90
CA MET A 821 15.71 -25.32 4.57
C MET A 821 16.78 -24.52 3.82
N CYS A 822 17.46 -25.19 2.91
CA CYS A 822 18.38 -24.60 1.94
C CYS A 822 18.16 -25.27 0.57
N LEU A 823 18.73 -24.69 -0.48
CA LEU A 823 18.40 -25.13 -1.84
C LEU A 823 18.82 -26.58 -2.10
N GLN A 824 19.95 -26.99 -1.51
CA GLN A 824 20.50 -28.33 -1.72
C GLN A 824 19.76 -29.42 -0.91
N ASN A 825 19.12 -29.09 0.22
CA ASN A 825 18.40 -30.09 1.04
C ASN A 825 16.88 -30.07 0.84
N SER A 826 16.34 -29.10 0.08
CA SER A 826 14.89 -28.96 -0.09
C SER A 826 14.24 -30.19 -0.74
N SER A 827 14.98 -30.95 -1.54
CA SER A 827 14.50 -32.21 -2.15
C SER A 827 14.69 -33.44 -1.25
N GLN A 828 15.51 -33.34 -0.19
CA GLN A 828 15.79 -34.45 0.74
C GLN A 828 14.80 -34.50 1.90
N SER A 829 14.15 -33.38 2.26
CA SER A 829 13.09 -33.35 3.28
C SER A 829 11.81 -34.10 2.88
N ALA A 830 11.74 -34.58 1.64
CA ALA A 830 10.68 -35.41 1.09
C ALA A 830 10.86 -36.92 1.36
N ARG A 831 11.98 -37.35 1.95
CA ARG A 831 12.29 -38.76 2.24
C ARG A 831 12.24 -39.10 3.73
#